data_AF-A0A8T0FJA9-F1
#
_entry.id   AF-A0A8T0FJA9-F1
#
_cell.length_a   1.000
_cell.length_b   1.000
_cell.length_c   1.000
_cell.angle_alpha   90.00
_cell.angle_beta   90.00
_cell.angle_gamma   90.00
#
_symmetry.space_group_name_H-M   'P 1'
#
loop_
_entity.id
_entity.type
_entity.pdbx_description
1 polymer ?
#
loop_
_entity_poly.entity_id
_entity_poly.type
_entity_poly.pdbx_seq_one_letter_code
_entity_poly.pdbx_strand_id
1 'polypeptide(L)'
;MVLEKEINTNGKHSGFCNLQRVTSVHDWESYKVKDVFDDGTMTFFWRAHTLTVLFLLTCALVYVAFFEEVSTDLEYNVKRGILACILVFLLLGVTQIPDGPFTRPHPALWRFVFCTSIVYELALIFILFQTADDARQLLKHIDKNLGKPLSEKKYGGNCLLYDSSHPSDPFHNIWDKMDIFVPTHFFGWWIKTLMLRDWWICTVMSIMFEILEYTLEHQLPNFSECWWDHWLMDALICNGLGIYLGMITLKYLSMKPYHWRGLWKIPTYTGKLQRIAAQFGPYSWIQFDWQPTSSLTRWLGVLGLIFMSSLLELNTFYLKFVLWLEPPHVLNILRLVLMVFSGAVSVREYFQLLDDPDCKTFGRQSWVMVAIVVTEFLVIAKFDYDTITKPLPTHIIYFWIIALCSLFLWTVWKFFCKKVEGNQDLNDSQSPLEEEVINQDDSSKENDGVQYTHRKLSLPDDGEDWNPWGEEFEREKSFYMVEKASPIKVLTNQSLDVNKQFSKNIKNDASQPFESTYHVEIWGKAAIGLYLWEHILGGKLESKMDGIWNYGFKKIENFKLKFRTGPGVITTKAPNDVQNLILVLNGRSDDKVSFAKMWLDFLPQFRNLRFVLLIILGNEQCHNEWLVPYMSKSGGLVNTTFVVYDSPLVDNVHFYQWPLGVATYRGFPKVDPKKLDLENSRPYVCNFLGSIYPHSSREKLLNVIQSNNLTQFCFIKARYEWQPKETKQTLSAYIQSLHLSDLTLSPVGMNTECYRIYEAMAFGSVPVVEDVMTPGICGDSKALSAPAPLRLLKSFNAPVIYIKNWAQLPDLISQELRMPLEDKIKRRVKIVQWYENFKIHLRENLLSVLKTNILRRER
;
A
#
# COMPACT_ATOMS: atom_id res chain seq x y z
N MET A 1 15.55 41.88 13.20
CA MET A 1 14.83 42.32 14.42
C MET A 1 13.68 43.19 13.99
N VAL A 2 12.51 42.59 13.73
CA VAL A 2 11.17 43.19 13.92
C VAL A 2 10.26 41.98 14.17
N LEU A 3 9.77 41.90 15.41
CA LEU A 3 8.72 41.02 15.91
C LEU A 3 7.37 41.60 15.51
N GLU A 4 6.41 40.76 15.13
CA GLU A 4 4.96 40.98 15.27
C GLU A 4 4.23 39.68 14.88
N LYS A 5 3.21 39.16 15.56
CA LYS A 5 2.63 39.37 16.90
C LYS A 5 1.66 38.19 17.05
N GLU A 6 1.83 37.36 18.07
CA GLU A 6 0.80 36.38 18.46
C GLU A 6 -0.44 37.14 18.94
N ILE A 7 -1.58 36.95 18.27
CA ILE A 7 -2.88 37.33 18.81
C ILE A 7 -3.54 36.06 19.33
N ASN A 8 -3.59 35.99 20.65
CA ASN A 8 -4.28 35.01 21.45
C ASN A 8 -5.73 35.49 21.61
N THR A 9 -6.70 34.82 20.98
CA THR A 9 -8.14 35.06 21.23
C THR A 9 -8.80 33.80 21.77
N ASN A 10 -8.84 33.72 23.10
CA ASN A 10 -9.84 32.94 23.83
C ASN A 10 -11.21 33.58 23.60
N GLY A 11 -12.05 32.94 22.80
CA GLY A 11 -13.45 33.32 22.59
C GLY A 11 -14.33 32.07 22.60
N LYS A 12 -15.12 31.90 23.67
CA LYS A 12 -16.26 30.98 23.71
C LYS A 12 -17.21 31.36 22.57
N HIS A 13 -17.36 30.48 21.58
CA HIS A 13 -18.53 30.48 20.70
C HIS A 13 -19.26 29.15 20.78
N SER A 14 -20.56 29.30 21.03
CA SER A 14 -21.65 28.33 20.98
C SER A 14 -21.56 27.42 19.77
N GLY A 15 -21.99 26.17 19.98
CA GLY A 15 -22.02 25.14 18.95
C GLY A 15 -22.77 25.56 17.69
N PHE A 16 -22.13 25.35 16.55
CA PHE A 16 -22.69 24.78 15.32
C PHE A 16 -21.49 24.54 14.37
N CYS A 17 -21.45 23.36 13.74
CA CYS A 17 -20.43 22.90 12.79
C CYS A 17 -19.04 22.52 13.34
N ASN A 18 -18.94 21.31 13.91
CA ASN A 18 -17.70 20.53 13.78
C ASN A 18 -17.54 20.15 12.29
N LEU A 19 -16.80 20.95 11.52
CA LEU A 19 -16.27 20.47 10.24
C LEU A 19 -15.31 19.31 10.55
N GLN A 20 -15.71 18.10 10.17
CA GLN A 20 -14.85 16.91 10.19
C GLN A 20 -13.51 17.27 9.54
N ARG A 21 -12.43 17.12 10.30
CA ARG A 21 -11.06 17.19 9.79
C ARG A 21 -10.95 16.15 8.67
N VAL A 22 -10.80 16.60 7.42
CA VAL A 22 -10.59 15.72 6.26
C VAL A 22 -9.32 14.91 6.55
N THR A 23 -9.47 13.60 6.69
CA THR A 23 -8.35 12.67 6.89
C THR A 23 -7.55 12.60 5.59
N SER A 24 -6.28 13.01 5.61
CA SER A 24 -5.35 12.79 4.49
C SER A 24 -5.17 11.30 4.25
N VAL A 25 -5.23 10.85 3.00
CA VAL A 25 -4.97 9.45 2.65
C VAL A 25 -3.47 9.15 2.67
N HIS A 26 -2.62 10.17 2.49
CA HIS A 26 -1.16 10.03 2.55
C HIS A 26 -0.51 10.69 3.78
N ASP A 27 0.55 10.07 4.28
CA ASP A 27 1.42 10.63 5.32
C ASP A 27 2.43 11.62 4.71
N TRP A 28 1.98 12.87 4.60
CA TRP A 28 2.76 14.00 4.09
C TRP A 28 3.91 14.40 5.03
N GLU A 29 3.81 14.14 6.35
CA GLU A 29 4.87 14.43 7.32
C GLU A 29 6.10 13.56 7.07
N SER A 30 5.91 12.27 6.73
CA SER A 30 7.02 11.37 6.36
C SER A 30 7.81 11.82 5.13
N TYR A 31 7.19 12.62 4.27
CA TYR A 31 7.78 13.17 3.05
C TYR A 31 8.54 14.47 3.32
N LYS A 32 8.05 15.28 4.26
CA LYS A 32 8.67 16.54 4.72
C LYS A 32 9.94 16.30 5.54
N VAL A 33 10.03 15.16 6.25
CA VAL A 33 11.18 14.79 7.10
C VAL A 33 12.02 13.69 6.43
N LYS A 34 12.98 14.07 5.58
CA LYS A 34 14.00 13.16 5.03
C LYS A 34 15.39 13.79 5.09
N ASP A 35 16.11 13.54 6.19
CA ASP A 35 17.57 13.65 6.21
C ASP A 35 18.17 12.43 5.51
N VAL A 36 18.66 12.65 4.30
CA VAL A 36 19.34 11.65 3.49
C VAL A 36 20.83 11.78 3.76
N PHE A 37 21.44 10.76 4.36
CA PHE A 37 22.88 10.72 4.52
C PHE A 37 23.52 10.35 3.18
N ASP A 38 24.17 11.33 2.55
CA ASP A 38 24.97 11.17 1.34
C ASP A 38 26.47 11.10 1.69
N ASP A 39 27.25 10.31 0.95
CA ASP A 39 28.69 10.10 1.19
C ASP A 39 29.57 11.27 0.71
N GLY A 40 28.96 12.42 0.42
CA GLY A 40 29.62 13.65 -0.02
C GLY A 40 29.80 13.75 -1.53
N THR A 41 29.74 12.64 -2.28
CA THR A 41 29.94 12.66 -3.73
C THR A 41 28.72 13.14 -4.51
N MET A 42 27.52 13.00 -3.94
CA MET A 42 26.31 13.56 -4.52
C MET A 42 26.17 15.04 -4.11
N THR A 43 26.55 15.46 -2.90
CA THR A 43 26.32 16.84 -2.43
C THR A 43 26.88 17.97 -3.31
N PHE A 44 27.97 17.76 -4.05
CA PHE A 44 28.44 18.76 -5.03
C PHE A 44 27.50 18.81 -6.25
N PHE A 45 27.20 17.66 -6.85
CA PHE A 45 26.37 17.54 -8.04
C PHE A 45 24.92 18.04 -7.84
N TRP A 46 24.33 17.80 -6.66
CA TRP A 46 22.94 18.23 -6.37
C TRP A 46 22.81 19.67 -5.85
N ARG A 47 23.93 20.40 -5.64
CA ARG A 47 23.90 21.80 -5.21
C ARG A 47 23.97 22.74 -6.40
N ALA A 48 23.18 23.81 -6.35
CA ALA A 48 23.30 24.89 -7.33
C ALA A 48 24.62 25.66 -7.10
N HIS A 49 25.51 25.68 -8.09
CA HIS A 49 26.77 26.46 -8.07
C HIS A 49 26.53 27.91 -8.48
N THR A 50 25.74 28.65 -7.71
CA THR A 50 25.26 29.99 -8.05
C THR A 50 26.39 30.98 -8.38
N LEU A 51 27.46 31.01 -7.57
CA LEU A 51 28.61 31.90 -7.79
C LEU A 51 29.41 31.55 -9.05
N THR A 52 29.61 30.26 -9.32
CA THR A 52 30.32 29.80 -10.53
C THR A 52 29.54 30.16 -11.77
N VAL A 53 28.22 29.95 -11.76
CA VAL A 53 27.33 30.30 -12.86
C VAL A 53 27.30 31.82 -13.08
N LEU A 54 27.24 32.61 -12.01
CA LEU A 54 27.30 34.08 -12.09
C LEU A 54 28.64 34.57 -12.68
N PHE A 55 29.75 33.98 -12.26
CA PHE A 55 31.07 34.31 -12.81
C PHE A 55 31.15 34.01 -14.31
N LEU A 56 30.75 32.81 -14.74
CA LEU A 56 30.74 32.42 -16.15
C LEU A 56 29.82 33.30 -16.99
N LEU A 57 28.62 33.62 -16.47
CA LEU A 57 27.69 34.53 -17.13
C LEU A 57 28.31 35.92 -17.29
N THR A 58 28.95 36.45 -16.25
CA THR A 58 29.60 37.76 -16.30
C THR A 58 30.76 37.75 -17.30
N CYS A 59 31.59 36.72 -17.32
CA CYS A 59 32.65 36.54 -18.32
C CYS A 59 32.09 36.48 -19.75
N ALA A 60 30.98 35.76 -19.98
CA ALA A 60 30.34 35.69 -21.28
C ALA A 60 29.81 37.06 -21.72
N LEU A 61 29.19 37.83 -20.82
CA LEU A 61 28.73 39.19 -21.13
C LEU A 61 29.89 40.15 -21.42
N VAL A 62 31.00 40.05 -20.67
CA VAL A 62 32.24 40.80 -20.94
C VAL A 62 32.81 40.42 -22.31
N TYR A 63 32.81 39.13 -22.66
CA TYR A 63 33.25 38.68 -23.98
C TYR A 63 32.40 39.31 -25.09
N VAL A 64 31.08 39.19 -25.01
CA VAL A 64 30.14 39.76 -25.99
C VAL A 64 30.28 41.28 -26.07
N ALA A 65 30.50 41.96 -24.95
CA ALA A 65 30.60 43.42 -24.91
C ALA A 65 31.90 43.98 -25.49
N PHE A 66 33.03 43.29 -25.34
CA PHE A 66 34.36 43.84 -25.66
C PHE A 66 35.11 43.11 -26.78
N PHE A 67 34.77 41.85 -27.08
CA PHE A 67 35.53 41.01 -28.01
C PHE A 67 34.74 40.57 -29.24
N GLU A 68 33.41 40.70 -29.20
CA GLU A 68 32.56 40.30 -30.30
C GLU A 68 32.14 41.50 -31.16
N GLU A 69 32.33 41.37 -32.48
CA GLU A 69 31.94 42.41 -33.43
C GLU A 69 30.42 42.40 -33.63
N VAL A 70 29.83 43.60 -33.62
CA VAL A 70 28.39 43.77 -33.84
C VAL A 70 28.06 43.55 -35.31
N SER A 71 27.17 42.60 -35.61
CA SER A 71 26.64 42.40 -36.97
C SER A 71 25.85 43.64 -37.43
N THR A 72 25.89 43.95 -38.72
CA THR A 72 25.08 45.05 -39.29
C THR A 72 23.62 44.68 -39.49
N ASP A 73 23.27 43.39 -39.38
CA ASP A 73 21.89 42.91 -39.55
C ASP A 73 21.06 43.10 -38.27
N LEU A 74 20.05 43.97 -38.34
CA LEU A 74 19.13 44.25 -37.24
C LEU A 74 18.34 43.01 -36.81
N GLU A 75 17.84 42.21 -37.76
CA GLU A 75 17.03 41.04 -37.45
C GLU A 75 17.85 40.02 -36.67
N TYR A 76 19.08 39.78 -37.11
CA TYR A 76 20.04 38.92 -36.43
C TYR A 76 20.31 39.40 -34.99
N ASN A 77 20.60 40.69 -34.81
CA ASN A 77 20.91 41.27 -33.50
C ASN A 77 19.71 41.19 -32.54
N VAL A 78 18.50 41.46 -33.02
CA VAL A 78 17.27 41.37 -32.20
C VAL A 78 17.01 39.93 -31.78
N LYS A 79 17.04 38.96 -32.71
CA LYS A 79 16.84 37.53 -32.40
C LYS A 79 17.84 37.04 -31.36
N ARG A 80 19.11 37.42 -31.54
CA ARG A 80 20.18 37.07 -30.63
C ARG A 80 20.00 37.70 -29.25
N GLY A 81 19.62 38.98 -29.19
CA GLY A 81 19.36 39.68 -27.93
C GLY A 81 18.20 39.05 -27.15
N ILE A 82 17.10 38.73 -27.82
CA ILE A 82 15.95 38.03 -27.22
C ILE A 82 16.38 36.64 -26.71
N LEU A 83 17.11 35.88 -27.52
CA LEU A 83 17.64 34.56 -27.12
C LEU A 83 18.55 34.68 -25.89
N ALA A 84 19.43 35.67 -25.85
CA ALA A 84 20.29 35.93 -24.70
C ALA A 84 19.47 36.25 -23.43
N CYS A 85 18.45 37.11 -23.53
CA CYS A 85 17.56 37.41 -22.41
C CYS A 85 16.85 36.16 -21.87
N ILE A 86 16.33 35.31 -22.77
CA ILE A 86 15.68 34.04 -22.40
C ILE A 86 16.68 33.10 -21.72
N LEU A 87 17.87 32.92 -22.30
CA LEU A 87 18.91 32.05 -21.74
C LEU A 87 19.36 32.52 -20.35
N VAL A 88 19.54 33.83 -20.15
CA VAL A 88 19.89 34.41 -18.85
C VAL A 88 18.78 34.19 -17.84
N PHE A 89 17.51 34.40 -18.22
CA PHE A 89 16.36 34.12 -17.35
C PHE A 89 16.28 32.66 -16.95
N LEU A 90 16.44 31.72 -17.89
CA LEU A 90 16.44 30.28 -17.61
C LEU A 90 17.60 29.88 -16.69
N LEU A 91 18.80 30.41 -16.93
CA LEU A 91 19.99 30.16 -16.10
C LEU A 91 19.80 30.68 -14.67
N LEU A 92 19.27 31.90 -14.53
CA LEU A 92 18.90 32.47 -13.23
C LEU A 92 17.84 31.60 -12.54
N GLY A 93 16.81 31.20 -13.27
CA GLY A 93 15.71 30.40 -12.75
C GLY A 93 16.16 29.03 -12.24
N VAL A 94 16.99 28.32 -13.01
CA VAL A 94 17.56 27.03 -12.62
C VAL A 94 18.42 27.13 -11.36
N THR A 95 19.10 28.25 -11.16
CA THR A 95 20.03 28.42 -10.03
C THR A 95 19.38 29.00 -8.77
N GLN A 96 18.41 29.91 -8.90
CA GLN A 96 17.85 30.68 -7.79
C GLN A 96 16.48 30.21 -7.31
N ILE A 97 15.68 29.56 -8.17
CA ILE A 97 14.32 29.18 -7.79
C ILE A 97 14.36 27.97 -6.82
N PRO A 98 13.51 27.94 -5.78
CA PRO A 98 13.40 26.79 -4.88
C PRO A 98 12.98 25.51 -5.61
N ASP A 99 13.36 24.37 -5.04
CA ASP A 99 12.98 23.06 -5.58
C ASP A 99 11.47 22.80 -5.51
N GLY A 100 10.96 22.17 -6.57
CA GLY A 100 9.59 21.66 -6.64
C GLY A 100 9.43 20.27 -6.00
N PRO A 101 8.26 19.62 -6.14
CA PRO A 101 7.97 18.34 -5.49
C PRO A 101 8.76 17.16 -6.06
N PHE A 102 9.39 17.30 -7.24
CA PHE A 102 10.23 16.28 -7.84
C PHE A 102 11.71 16.58 -7.64
N THR A 103 12.45 15.58 -7.15
CA THR A 103 13.90 15.67 -6.92
C THR A 103 14.70 15.05 -8.06
N ARG A 104 14.23 13.94 -8.65
CA ARG A 104 14.90 13.19 -9.72
C ARG A 104 14.21 13.39 -11.07
N PRO A 105 14.92 13.35 -12.21
CA PRO A 105 16.33 12.96 -12.36
C PRO A 105 17.33 14.00 -11.83
N HIS A 106 16.96 15.29 -11.79
CA HIS A 106 17.73 16.34 -11.10
C HIS A 106 16.83 17.55 -10.78
N PRO A 107 17.02 18.28 -9.66
CA PRO A 107 16.18 19.45 -9.34
C PRO A 107 16.32 20.57 -10.36
N ALA A 108 17.51 20.73 -10.95
CA ALA A 108 17.74 21.69 -12.04
C ALA A 108 16.81 21.46 -13.24
N LEU A 109 16.48 20.21 -13.58
CA LEU A 109 15.56 19.91 -14.67
C LEU A 109 14.16 20.46 -14.34
N TRP A 110 13.68 20.25 -13.12
CA TRP A 110 12.33 20.68 -12.73
C TRP A 110 12.24 22.20 -12.61
N ARG A 111 13.28 22.86 -12.11
CA ARG A 111 13.38 24.33 -12.14
C ARG A 111 13.42 24.85 -13.58
N PHE A 112 14.16 24.17 -14.47
CA PHE A 112 14.21 24.52 -15.89
C PHE A 112 12.83 24.40 -16.55
N VAL A 113 12.11 23.30 -16.31
CA VAL A 113 10.73 23.09 -16.82
C VAL A 113 9.80 24.20 -16.32
N PHE A 114 9.87 24.55 -15.03
CA PHE A 114 9.07 25.64 -14.47
C PHE A 114 9.38 26.99 -15.13
N CYS A 115 10.66 27.35 -15.29
CA CYS A 115 11.04 28.59 -15.95
C CYS A 115 10.65 28.62 -17.43
N THR A 116 10.81 27.49 -18.12
CA THR A 116 10.39 27.34 -19.52
C THR A 116 8.88 27.51 -19.66
N SER A 117 8.10 27.03 -18.68
CA SER A 117 6.65 27.25 -18.63
C SER A 117 6.31 28.74 -18.50
N ILE A 118 7.06 29.50 -17.69
CA ILE A 118 6.88 30.96 -17.58
C ILE A 118 7.24 31.66 -18.89
N VAL A 119 8.36 31.29 -19.53
CA VAL A 119 8.76 31.88 -20.83
C VAL A 119 7.69 31.59 -21.89
N TYR A 120 7.14 30.36 -21.90
CA TYR A 120 6.06 29.99 -22.80
C TYR A 120 4.80 30.81 -22.54
N GLU A 121 4.40 31.01 -21.28
CA GLU A 121 3.27 31.87 -20.93
C GLU A 121 3.48 33.31 -21.38
N LEU A 122 4.67 33.88 -21.17
CA LEU A 122 4.99 35.22 -21.65
C LEU A 122 4.93 35.33 -23.18
N ALA A 123 5.37 34.28 -23.89
CA ALA A 123 5.26 34.22 -25.34
C ALA A 123 3.79 34.13 -25.79
N LEU A 124 2.95 33.36 -25.10
CA LEU A 124 1.51 33.28 -25.38
C LEU A 124 0.82 34.61 -25.12
N ILE A 125 1.13 35.30 -24.02
CA ILE A 125 0.63 36.64 -23.74
C ILE A 125 1.04 37.60 -24.86
N PHE A 126 2.29 37.55 -25.32
CA PHE A 126 2.74 38.37 -26.46
C PHE A 126 1.95 38.07 -27.74
N ILE A 127 1.75 36.79 -28.07
CA ILE A 127 0.94 36.34 -29.21
C ILE A 127 -0.51 36.80 -29.08
N LEU A 128 -1.09 36.76 -27.88
CA LEU A 128 -2.46 37.21 -27.62
C LEU A 128 -2.69 38.67 -28.03
N PHE A 129 -1.66 39.52 -28.02
CA PHE A 129 -1.74 40.92 -28.47
C PHE A 129 -1.56 41.11 -29.98
N GLN A 130 -1.23 40.07 -30.73
CA GLN A 130 -1.10 40.12 -32.19
C GLN A 130 -2.45 39.91 -32.89
N THR A 131 -2.51 40.20 -34.19
CA THR A 131 -3.56 39.64 -35.06
C THR A 131 -3.19 38.21 -35.47
N ALA A 132 -4.17 37.44 -35.95
CA ALA A 132 -3.93 36.07 -36.40
C ALA A 132 -2.89 36.01 -37.55
N ASP A 133 -2.95 36.95 -38.50
CA ASP A 133 -1.98 37.02 -39.59
C ASP A 133 -0.60 37.42 -39.08
N ASP A 134 -0.48 38.47 -38.26
CA ASP A 134 0.80 38.91 -37.71
C ASP A 134 1.46 37.79 -36.90
N ALA A 135 0.70 37.05 -36.08
CA ALA A 135 1.22 35.90 -35.34
C ALA A 135 1.76 34.81 -36.27
N ARG A 136 1.06 34.50 -37.37
CA ARG A 136 1.52 33.53 -38.38
C ARG A 136 2.77 34.02 -39.11
N GLN A 137 2.86 35.31 -39.41
CA GLN A 137 4.06 35.90 -40.01
C GLN A 137 5.23 35.88 -39.02
N LEU A 138 4.99 36.15 -37.73
CA LEU A 138 6.02 36.12 -36.69
C LEU A 138 6.65 34.73 -36.57
N LEU A 139 5.87 33.66 -36.72
CA LEU A 139 6.39 32.28 -36.72
C LEU A 139 7.40 32.01 -37.85
N LYS A 140 7.38 32.78 -38.95
CA LYS A 140 8.38 32.65 -40.05
C LYS A 140 9.80 32.99 -39.61
N HIS A 141 9.95 33.78 -38.55
CA HIS A 141 11.26 34.07 -37.98
C HIS A 141 11.88 32.88 -37.25
N ILE A 142 11.07 31.87 -36.90
CA ILE A 142 11.50 30.58 -36.32
C ILE A 142 11.73 29.56 -37.45
N ASP A 143 10.75 29.35 -38.33
CA ASP A 143 10.86 28.52 -39.52
C ASP A 143 10.22 29.21 -40.73
N LYS A 144 11.01 29.45 -41.77
CA LYS A 144 10.60 30.15 -43.00
C LYS A 144 9.47 29.45 -43.76
N ASN A 145 9.23 28.15 -43.51
CA ASN A 145 8.19 27.39 -44.19
C ASN A 145 6.78 27.63 -43.62
N LEU A 146 6.67 28.23 -42.43
CA LEU A 146 5.41 28.51 -41.74
C LEU A 146 4.63 29.69 -42.36
N GLY A 147 3.42 29.93 -41.85
CA GLY A 147 2.55 31.02 -42.30
C GLY A 147 1.91 30.77 -43.68
N LYS A 148 1.65 29.49 -43.99
CA LYS A 148 0.88 29.05 -45.16
C LYS A 148 -0.32 28.23 -44.66
N PRO A 149 -1.50 28.30 -45.30
CA PRO A 149 -2.66 27.53 -44.89
C PRO A 149 -2.39 26.03 -45.01
N LEU A 150 -2.90 25.26 -44.04
CA LEU A 150 -2.78 23.80 -44.00
C LEU A 150 -3.86 23.12 -44.85
N SER A 151 -3.51 22.03 -45.53
CA SER A 151 -4.50 21.11 -46.09
C SER A 151 -5.03 20.20 -44.98
N GLU A 152 -6.25 20.44 -44.51
CA GLU A 152 -6.84 19.60 -43.47
C GLU A 152 -7.33 18.27 -44.03
N LYS A 153 -6.93 17.16 -43.36
CA LYS A 153 -7.42 15.82 -43.68
C LYS A 153 -8.69 15.55 -42.88
N LYS A 154 -9.75 15.12 -43.57
CA LYS A 154 -10.93 14.51 -42.94
C LYS A 154 -10.68 13.03 -42.79
N TYR A 155 -10.86 12.51 -41.58
CA TYR A 155 -10.73 11.08 -41.32
C TYR A 155 -12.08 10.35 -41.50
N GLY A 156 -13.20 11.06 -41.39
CA GLY A 156 -14.55 10.57 -41.64
C GLY A 156 -14.85 10.42 -43.13
N GLY A 157 -15.81 9.54 -43.45
CA GLY A 157 -16.20 9.22 -44.83
C GLY A 157 -16.78 7.81 -44.96
N ASN A 158 -16.19 6.98 -45.84
CA ASN A 158 -16.57 5.57 -45.96
C ASN A 158 -15.98 4.77 -44.79
N CYS A 159 -16.81 4.47 -43.80
CA CYS A 159 -16.40 3.74 -42.59
C CYS A 159 -16.52 2.23 -42.70
N LEU A 160 -16.58 1.67 -43.91
CA LEU A 160 -16.53 0.22 -44.13
C LEU A 160 -15.13 -0.31 -43.82
N LEU A 161 -15.04 -1.17 -42.80
CA LEU A 161 -13.81 -1.89 -42.46
C LEU A 161 -13.34 -2.80 -43.61
N TYR A 162 -14.30 -3.41 -44.31
CA TYR A 162 -14.07 -4.23 -45.49
C TYR A 162 -14.91 -3.68 -46.64
N ASP A 163 -14.25 -3.13 -47.65
CA ASP A 163 -14.91 -2.60 -48.84
C ASP A 163 -14.81 -3.61 -50.00
N SER A 164 -15.92 -4.30 -50.24
CA SER A 164 -16.04 -5.27 -51.34
C SER A 164 -15.99 -4.63 -52.72
N SER A 165 -16.13 -3.30 -52.83
CA SER A 165 -16.05 -2.56 -54.10
C SER A 165 -14.62 -2.28 -54.57
N HIS A 166 -13.62 -2.53 -53.72
CA HIS A 166 -12.18 -2.40 -54.03
C HIS A 166 -11.42 -3.72 -53.81
N PRO A 167 -11.55 -4.72 -54.71
CA PRO A 167 -11.04 -6.08 -54.50
C PRO A 167 -9.52 -6.20 -54.35
N SER A 168 -8.77 -5.24 -54.90
CA SER A 168 -7.30 -5.20 -54.83
C SER A 168 -6.77 -4.72 -53.47
N ASP A 169 -7.55 -3.92 -52.74
CA ASP A 169 -7.25 -3.50 -51.37
C ASP A 169 -8.56 -3.29 -50.57
N PRO A 170 -9.18 -4.37 -50.07
CA PRO A 170 -10.44 -4.29 -49.35
C PRO A 170 -10.37 -3.56 -48.01
N PHE A 171 -9.16 -3.34 -47.46
CA PHE A 171 -8.91 -2.72 -46.16
C PHE A 171 -8.31 -1.31 -46.28
N HIS A 172 -8.34 -0.69 -47.46
CA HIS A 172 -7.78 0.64 -47.70
C HIS A 172 -8.27 1.71 -46.71
N ASN A 173 -9.53 1.63 -46.27
CA ASN A 173 -10.10 2.55 -45.27
C ASN A 173 -9.45 2.42 -43.89
N ILE A 174 -8.86 1.27 -43.55
CA ILE A 174 -8.10 1.09 -42.30
C ILE A 174 -6.70 1.67 -42.47
N TRP A 175 -6.02 1.33 -43.58
CA TRP A 175 -4.65 1.77 -43.83
C TRP A 175 -4.53 3.30 -43.98
N ASP A 176 -5.54 3.97 -44.54
CA ASP A 176 -5.58 5.44 -44.64
C ASP A 176 -5.65 6.15 -43.26
N LYS A 177 -6.10 5.44 -42.21
CA LYS A 177 -6.25 5.97 -40.84
C LYS A 177 -5.10 5.58 -39.91
N MET A 178 -4.26 4.63 -40.31
CA MET A 178 -3.07 4.23 -39.56
C MET A 178 -1.92 5.23 -39.75
N ASP A 179 -2.05 6.42 -39.17
CA ASP A 179 -1.04 7.49 -39.25
C ASP A 179 -0.32 7.73 -37.90
N ILE A 180 0.32 8.89 -37.74
CA ILE A 180 1.07 9.25 -36.53
C ILE A 180 0.17 9.42 -35.30
N PHE A 181 -1.14 9.62 -35.46
CA PHE A 181 -2.07 9.78 -34.35
C PHE A 181 -2.30 8.47 -33.60
N VAL A 182 -2.32 7.32 -34.28
CA VAL A 182 -2.45 5.99 -33.63
C VAL A 182 -1.37 5.71 -32.57
N PRO A 183 -0.05 5.78 -32.87
CA PRO A 183 0.96 5.62 -31.82
C PRO A 183 0.93 6.78 -30.81
N THR A 184 0.50 7.98 -31.21
CA THR A 184 0.36 9.12 -30.30
C THR A 184 -0.75 8.91 -29.27
N HIS A 185 -1.88 8.30 -29.64
CA HIS A 185 -2.93 7.87 -28.71
C HIS A 185 -2.38 6.87 -27.71
N PHE A 186 -1.76 5.79 -28.18
CA PHE A 186 -1.20 4.76 -27.30
C PHE A 186 -0.16 5.31 -26.31
N PHE A 187 0.88 5.99 -26.81
CA PHE A 187 1.93 6.54 -25.94
C PHE A 187 1.43 7.70 -25.09
N GLY A 188 0.50 8.50 -25.62
CA GLY A 188 -0.14 9.59 -24.90
C GLY A 188 -0.89 9.08 -23.66
N TRP A 189 -1.71 8.04 -23.81
CA TRP A 189 -2.43 7.43 -22.68
C TRP A 189 -1.53 6.69 -21.71
N TRP A 190 -0.47 6.05 -22.20
CA TRP A 190 0.57 5.50 -21.33
C TRP A 190 1.21 6.59 -20.46
N ILE A 191 1.63 7.71 -21.04
CA ILE A 191 2.23 8.85 -20.31
C ILE A 191 1.22 9.50 -19.35
N LYS A 192 -0.01 9.78 -19.80
CA LYS A 192 -1.08 10.36 -18.96
C LYS A 192 -1.35 9.46 -17.75
N THR A 193 -1.32 8.15 -17.92
CA THR A 193 -1.49 7.20 -16.83
C THR A 193 -0.34 7.30 -15.82
N LEU A 194 0.90 7.50 -16.26
CA LEU A 194 2.03 7.74 -15.35
C LEU A 194 1.91 9.05 -14.55
N MET A 195 1.23 10.05 -15.13
CA MET A 195 0.96 11.35 -14.51
C MET A 195 -0.20 11.28 -13.51
N LEU A 196 -1.35 10.74 -13.90
CA LEU A 196 -2.60 10.69 -13.11
C LEU A 196 -2.63 9.52 -12.10
N ARG A 197 -1.94 8.43 -12.42
CA ARG A 197 -1.74 7.24 -11.57
C ARG A 197 -3.01 6.51 -11.13
N ASP A 198 -4.09 6.67 -11.87
CA ASP A 198 -5.39 6.10 -11.55
C ASP A 198 -6.11 5.57 -12.79
N TRP A 199 -6.52 4.31 -12.74
CA TRP A 199 -7.21 3.63 -13.84
C TRP A 199 -8.56 4.27 -14.17
N TRP A 200 -9.35 4.62 -13.14
CA TRP A 200 -10.71 5.09 -13.32
C TRP A 200 -10.73 6.49 -13.94
N ILE A 201 -9.93 7.43 -13.41
CA ILE A 201 -9.84 8.78 -13.97
C ILE A 201 -9.33 8.74 -15.42
N CYS A 202 -8.30 7.94 -15.72
CA CYS A 202 -7.78 7.84 -17.08
C CYS A 202 -8.83 7.28 -18.04
N THR A 203 -9.58 6.25 -17.65
CA THR A 203 -10.63 5.68 -18.49
C THR A 203 -11.77 6.68 -18.74
N VAL A 204 -12.20 7.40 -17.69
CA VAL A 204 -13.22 8.45 -17.82
C VAL A 204 -12.75 9.57 -18.75
N MET A 205 -11.50 10.02 -18.61
CA MET A 205 -10.94 11.05 -19.47
C MET A 205 -10.80 10.57 -20.92
N SER A 206 -10.46 9.30 -21.14
CA SER A 206 -10.35 8.72 -22.47
C SER A 206 -11.68 8.73 -23.19
N ILE A 207 -12.72 8.19 -22.55
CA ILE A 207 -14.08 8.20 -23.11
C ILE A 207 -14.60 9.64 -23.28
N MET A 208 -14.30 10.53 -22.33
CA MET A 208 -14.69 11.94 -22.43
C MET A 208 -14.09 12.62 -23.66
N PHE A 209 -12.86 12.29 -24.04
CA PHE A 209 -12.22 12.90 -25.20
C PHE A 209 -12.86 12.45 -26.51
N GLU A 210 -13.18 11.16 -26.68
CA GLU A 210 -13.94 10.66 -27.83
C GLU A 210 -15.29 11.39 -27.99
N ILE A 211 -15.99 11.62 -26.86
CA ILE A 211 -17.26 12.37 -26.86
C ILE A 211 -17.04 13.84 -27.27
N LEU A 212 -15.92 14.44 -26.88
CA LEU A 212 -15.58 15.82 -27.28
C LEU A 212 -15.28 15.91 -28.77
N GLU A 213 -14.65 14.90 -29.37
CA GLU A 213 -14.40 14.87 -30.81
C GLU A 213 -15.71 14.78 -31.60
N TYR A 214 -16.63 13.87 -31.24
CA TYR A 214 -17.98 13.86 -31.78
C TYR A 214 -18.71 15.20 -31.58
N THR A 215 -18.51 15.84 -30.43
CA THR A 215 -19.14 17.13 -30.12
C THR A 215 -18.62 18.24 -31.05
N LEU A 216 -17.35 18.20 -31.42
CA LEU A 216 -16.63 19.29 -32.08
C LEU A 216 -16.23 19.01 -33.54
N GLU A 217 -16.59 17.87 -34.13
CA GLU A 217 -16.31 17.54 -35.54
C GLU A 217 -16.86 18.55 -36.55
N HIS A 218 -17.95 19.24 -36.20
CA HIS A 218 -18.51 20.32 -37.02
C HIS A 218 -17.64 21.59 -37.02
N GLN A 219 -16.77 21.76 -36.01
CA GLN A 219 -15.84 22.88 -35.91
C GLN A 219 -14.54 22.57 -36.67
N LEU A 220 -13.93 21.43 -36.36
CA LEU A 220 -12.65 21.00 -36.94
C LEU A 220 -12.82 19.69 -37.74
N PRO A 221 -12.47 19.68 -39.04
CA PRO A 221 -12.51 18.48 -39.89
C PRO A 221 -11.67 17.31 -39.37
N ASN A 222 -10.63 17.59 -38.59
CA ASN A 222 -9.76 16.59 -37.97
C ASN A 222 -10.48 15.68 -36.96
N PHE A 223 -11.54 16.16 -36.29
CA PHE A 223 -12.30 15.37 -35.32
C PHE A 223 -13.41 14.52 -35.95
N SER A 224 -13.66 14.70 -37.25
CA SER A 224 -14.59 13.83 -37.95
C SER A 224 -13.85 12.55 -38.29
N GLU A 225 -14.11 11.48 -37.54
CA GLU A 225 -13.52 10.16 -37.69
C GLU A 225 -14.60 9.08 -37.85
N CYS A 226 -14.21 7.83 -38.08
CA CYS A 226 -15.15 6.73 -38.19
C CYS A 226 -15.59 6.22 -36.82
N TRP A 227 -16.81 5.67 -36.71
CA TRP A 227 -17.30 5.16 -35.42
C TRP A 227 -16.40 4.09 -34.79
N TRP A 228 -15.77 3.26 -35.62
CA TRP A 228 -14.83 2.22 -35.18
C TRP A 228 -13.45 2.81 -34.88
N ASP A 229 -13.12 3.98 -35.44
CA ASP A 229 -11.89 4.70 -35.13
C ASP A 229 -11.96 5.14 -33.66
N HIS A 230 -12.97 5.94 -33.30
CA HIS A 230 -13.26 6.37 -31.93
C HIS A 230 -13.32 5.22 -30.92
N TRP A 231 -14.20 4.23 -31.14
CA TRP A 231 -14.53 3.27 -30.07
C TRP A 231 -13.67 2.02 -30.06
N LEU A 232 -13.27 1.52 -31.23
CA LEU A 232 -12.49 0.29 -31.34
C LEU A 232 -10.99 0.60 -31.40
N MET A 233 -10.56 1.48 -32.30
CA MET A 233 -9.14 1.79 -32.48
C MET A 233 -8.62 2.68 -31.35
N ASP A 234 -9.25 3.82 -31.08
CA ASP A 234 -8.74 4.78 -30.11
C ASP A 234 -9.13 4.40 -28.68
N ALA A 235 -10.42 4.39 -28.30
CA ALA A 235 -10.83 4.11 -26.93
C ALA A 235 -10.39 2.73 -26.41
N LEU A 236 -10.65 1.65 -27.17
CA LEU A 236 -10.40 0.29 -26.70
C LEU A 236 -8.95 -0.16 -26.90
N ILE A 237 -8.40 0.00 -28.11
CA ILE A 237 -7.06 -0.51 -28.45
C ILE A 237 -5.99 0.48 -27.99
N CYS A 238 -5.88 1.66 -28.59
CA CYS A 238 -4.78 2.58 -28.32
C CYS A 238 -4.81 3.09 -26.87
N ASN A 239 -5.91 3.72 -26.48
CA ASN A 239 -6.09 4.36 -25.19
C ASN A 239 -6.14 3.29 -24.09
N GLY A 240 -7.00 2.26 -24.25
CA GLY A 240 -7.14 1.16 -23.32
C GLY A 240 -5.84 0.39 -23.05
N LEU A 241 -5.08 0.02 -24.10
CA LEU A 241 -3.78 -0.65 -23.92
C LEU A 241 -2.73 0.29 -23.31
N GLY A 242 -2.72 1.56 -23.71
CA GLY A 242 -1.85 2.57 -23.12
C GLY A 242 -2.06 2.71 -21.62
N ILE A 243 -3.33 2.81 -21.19
CA ILE A 243 -3.71 2.86 -19.76
C ILE A 243 -3.29 1.56 -19.05
N TYR A 244 -3.60 0.40 -19.62
CA TYR A 244 -3.26 -0.89 -19.04
C TYR A 244 -1.75 -1.06 -18.81
N LEU A 245 -0.93 -0.79 -19.83
CA LEU A 245 0.52 -0.83 -19.71
C LEU A 245 1.06 0.27 -18.78
N GLY A 246 0.37 1.41 -18.71
CA GLY A 246 0.65 2.47 -17.74
C GLY A 246 0.49 1.96 -16.31
N MET A 247 -0.63 1.29 -16.00
CA MET A 247 -0.87 0.70 -14.68
C MET A 247 0.14 -0.40 -14.33
N ILE A 248 0.53 -1.24 -15.29
CA ILE A 248 1.62 -2.23 -15.09
C ILE A 248 2.93 -1.51 -14.75
N THR A 249 3.27 -0.47 -15.50
CA THR A 249 4.47 0.35 -15.27
C THR A 249 4.43 0.96 -13.88
N LEU A 250 3.28 1.48 -13.43
CA LEU A 250 3.09 2.02 -12.09
C LEU A 250 3.31 0.98 -11.00
N LYS A 251 2.76 -0.22 -11.17
CA LYS A 251 2.95 -1.36 -10.24
C LYS A 251 4.43 -1.74 -10.15
N TYR A 252 5.11 -1.80 -11.30
CA TYR A 252 6.55 -2.09 -11.35
C TYR A 252 7.39 -1.01 -10.64
N LEU A 253 7.09 0.27 -10.86
CA LEU A 253 7.80 1.39 -10.21
C LEU A 253 7.50 1.50 -8.71
N SER A 254 6.29 1.10 -8.26
CA SER A 254 5.90 1.08 -6.86
C SER A 254 6.61 0.01 -6.02
N MET A 255 7.04 -1.09 -6.64
CA MET A 255 7.62 -2.25 -5.93
C MET A 255 9.15 -2.23 -5.84
N LYS A 256 9.85 -1.17 -6.27
CA LYS A 256 11.32 -1.14 -6.24
C LYS A 256 11.87 -0.73 -4.87
N PRO A 257 12.58 -1.61 -4.14
CA PRO A 257 13.36 -1.20 -2.98
C PRO A 257 14.58 -0.37 -3.43
N TYR A 258 14.77 0.80 -2.82
CA TYR A 258 15.96 1.61 -3.08
C TYR A 258 17.14 1.12 -2.25
N HIS A 259 18.19 0.62 -2.91
CA HIS A 259 19.47 0.33 -2.27
C HIS A 259 20.35 1.57 -2.24
N TRP A 260 20.52 2.16 -1.06
CA TRP A 260 21.38 3.32 -0.81
C TRP A 260 22.86 2.94 -0.68
N ARG A 261 23.39 2.17 -1.64
CA ARG A 261 24.85 1.98 -1.77
C ARG A 261 25.44 3.14 -2.56
N GLY A 262 26.50 3.76 -2.02
CA GLY A 262 27.30 4.77 -2.71
C GLY A 262 27.98 4.19 -3.95
N LEU A 263 28.17 5.01 -4.99
CA LEU A 263 28.66 4.57 -6.31
C LEU A 263 30.03 3.87 -6.20
N TRP A 264 30.87 4.34 -5.28
CA TRP A 264 32.22 3.82 -5.05
C TRP A 264 32.25 2.50 -4.27
N LYS A 265 31.15 2.11 -3.61
CA LYS A 265 31.01 0.82 -2.91
C LYS A 265 30.56 -0.32 -3.84
N ILE A 266 30.33 -0.05 -5.13
CA ILE A 266 29.94 -1.05 -6.12
C ILE A 266 31.20 -1.53 -6.86
N PRO A 267 31.59 -2.81 -6.74
CA PRO A 267 32.86 -3.30 -7.26
C PRO A 267 32.88 -3.47 -8.79
N THR A 268 31.72 -3.62 -9.45
CA THR A 268 31.62 -3.88 -10.89
C THR A 268 31.23 -2.65 -11.70
N TYR A 269 31.80 -2.49 -12.90
CA TYR A 269 31.42 -1.42 -13.83
C TYR A 269 29.97 -1.55 -14.31
N THR A 270 29.48 -2.77 -14.55
CA THR A 270 28.07 -3.05 -14.88
C THR A 270 27.14 -2.64 -13.75
N GLY A 271 27.51 -2.92 -12.50
CA GLY A 271 26.75 -2.49 -11.32
C GLY A 271 26.76 -0.98 -11.13
N LYS A 272 27.88 -0.30 -11.43
CA LYS A 272 27.95 1.17 -11.43
C LYS A 272 27.04 1.77 -12.52
N LEU A 273 27.08 1.22 -13.73
CA LEU A 273 26.23 1.67 -14.84
C LEU A 273 24.74 1.46 -14.52
N GLN A 274 24.38 0.30 -13.95
CA GLN A 274 23.02 0.00 -13.52
C GLN A 274 22.57 0.93 -12.36
N ARG A 275 23.48 1.27 -11.45
CA ARG A 275 23.22 2.22 -10.36
C ARG A 275 22.99 3.64 -10.88
N ILE A 276 23.78 4.08 -11.85
CA ILE A 276 23.64 5.38 -12.55
C ILE A 276 22.31 5.40 -13.31
N ALA A 277 21.99 4.34 -14.08
CA ALA A 277 20.71 4.22 -14.77
C ALA A 277 19.52 4.29 -13.78
N ALA A 278 19.65 3.65 -12.61
CA ALA A 278 18.62 3.71 -11.56
C ALA A 278 18.46 5.09 -10.90
N GLN A 279 19.40 6.03 -11.08
CA GLN A 279 19.25 7.42 -10.60
C GLN A 279 18.30 8.25 -11.46
N PHE A 280 18.05 7.84 -12.70
CA PHE A 280 17.03 8.45 -13.56
C PHE A 280 15.62 7.94 -13.25
N GLY A 281 15.49 6.90 -12.41
CA GLY A 281 14.24 6.50 -11.81
C GLY A 281 13.77 7.48 -10.72
N PRO A 282 12.49 7.42 -10.34
CA PRO A 282 11.92 8.29 -9.30
C PRO A 282 12.69 8.20 -7.97
N TYR A 283 12.61 9.24 -7.14
CA TYR A 283 13.25 9.23 -5.81
C TYR A 283 12.40 8.44 -4.79
N SER A 284 11.10 8.69 -4.84
CA SER A 284 10.06 7.91 -4.17
C SER A 284 8.84 7.86 -5.09
N TRP A 285 8.15 6.72 -5.09
CA TRP A 285 6.92 6.55 -5.87
C TRP A 285 5.72 6.68 -4.94
N ILE A 286 4.85 7.64 -5.22
CA ILE A 286 3.61 7.86 -4.47
C ILE A 286 2.46 7.37 -5.34
N GLN A 287 1.65 6.46 -4.82
CA GLN A 287 0.39 6.10 -5.46
C GLN A 287 -0.59 7.26 -5.25
N PHE A 288 -1.34 7.69 -6.28
CA PHE A 288 -2.37 8.71 -6.09
C PHE A 288 -3.70 8.01 -5.80
N ASP A 289 -4.25 8.23 -4.61
CA ASP A 289 -5.61 7.78 -4.30
C ASP A 289 -6.56 8.98 -4.31
N TRP A 290 -7.24 9.19 -5.43
CA TRP A 290 -8.05 10.38 -5.65
C TRP A 290 -9.36 10.39 -4.86
N GLN A 291 -9.92 9.22 -4.54
CA GLN A 291 -11.20 9.06 -3.82
C GLN A 291 -12.25 10.14 -4.17
N PRO A 292 -12.64 10.28 -5.45
CA PRO A 292 -13.40 11.43 -5.96
C PRO A 292 -14.72 11.64 -5.21
N THR A 293 -15.36 10.58 -4.72
CA THR A 293 -16.67 10.66 -4.07
C THR A 293 -16.62 10.81 -2.55
N SER A 294 -15.44 10.98 -1.95
CA SER A 294 -15.27 11.01 -0.49
C SER A 294 -15.74 12.32 0.14
N SER A 295 -15.54 13.45 -0.53
CA SER A 295 -16.01 14.76 -0.14
C SER A 295 -16.43 15.58 -1.35
N LEU A 296 -17.32 16.55 -1.17
CA LEU A 296 -17.73 17.46 -2.25
C LEU A 296 -16.53 18.22 -2.82
N THR A 297 -15.58 18.63 -1.99
CA THR A 297 -14.35 19.31 -2.41
C THR A 297 -13.50 18.43 -3.32
N ARG A 298 -13.32 17.15 -2.98
CA ARG A 298 -12.55 16.21 -3.83
C ARG A 298 -13.30 15.86 -5.11
N TRP A 299 -14.62 15.76 -5.06
CA TRP A 299 -15.46 15.54 -6.23
C TRP A 299 -15.33 16.69 -7.23
N LEU A 300 -15.57 17.93 -6.78
CA LEU A 300 -15.42 19.12 -7.60
C LEU A 300 -13.98 19.32 -8.07
N GLY A 301 -12.99 18.96 -7.23
CA GLY A 301 -11.58 19.01 -7.60
C GLY A 301 -11.23 18.06 -8.75
N VAL A 302 -11.70 16.80 -8.70
CA VAL A 302 -11.48 15.84 -9.78
C VAL A 302 -12.24 16.25 -11.06
N LEU A 303 -13.46 16.79 -10.95
CA LEU A 303 -14.16 17.36 -12.11
C LEU A 303 -13.37 18.54 -12.72
N GLY A 304 -12.81 19.42 -11.90
CA GLY A 304 -11.95 20.51 -12.35
C GLY A 304 -10.68 20.01 -13.05
N LEU A 305 -10.05 18.95 -12.53
CA LEU A 305 -8.90 18.31 -13.18
C LEU A 305 -9.26 17.74 -14.56
N ILE A 306 -10.39 17.04 -14.66
CA ILE A 306 -10.89 16.49 -15.93
C ILE A 306 -11.14 17.63 -16.92
N PHE A 307 -11.87 18.67 -16.51
CA PHE A 307 -12.18 19.83 -17.35
C PHE A 307 -10.91 20.52 -17.87
N MET A 308 -9.96 20.85 -16.99
CA MET A 308 -8.73 21.53 -17.38
C MET A 308 -7.85 20.67 -18.28
N SER A 309 -7.83 19.35 -18.07
CA SER A 309 -7.08 18.43 -18.92
C SER A 309 -7.71 18.29 -20.29
N SER A 310 -9.05 18.19 -20.37
CA SER A 310 -9.77 18.19 -21.66
C SER A 310 -9.54 19.49 -22.43
N LEU A 311 -9.53 20.64 -21.76
CA LEU A 311 -9.25 21.93 -22.39
C LEU A 311 -7.81 22.01 -22.93
N LEU A 312 -6.82 21.52 -22.17
CA LEU A 312 -5.42 21.41 -22.61
C LEU A 312 -5.30 20.56 -23.89
N GLU A 313 -6.02 19.45 -23.94
CA GLU A 313 -6.03 18.54 -25.09
C GLU A 313 -6.68 19.20 -26.30
N LEU A 314 -7.86 19.80 -26.15
CA LEU A 314 -8.50 20.57 -27.22
C LEU A 314 -7.60 21.69 -27.74
N ASN A 315 -6.96 22.46 -26.84
CA ASN A 315 -6.01 23.51 -27.25
C ASN A 315 -4.88 22.98 -28.15
N THR A 316 -4.48 21.71 -28.00
CA THR A 316 -3.46 21.11 -28.87
C THR A 316 -3.92 21.05 -30.34
N PHE A 317 -5.20 20.81 -30.59
CA PHE A 317 -5.77 20.75 -31.93
C PHE A 317 -6.09 22.14 -32.48
N TYR A 318 -6.69 22.99 -31.66
CA TYR A 318 -7.11 24.32 -32.11
C TYR A 318 -5.93 25.28 -32.28
N LEU A 319 -4.91 25.22 -31.43
CA LEU A 319 -3.76 26.13 -31.54
C LEU A 319 -2.96 25.86 -32.81
N LYS A 320 -2.75 24.58 -33.17
CA LYS A 320 -2.10 24.22 -34.45
C LYS A 320 -2.93 24.68 -35.66
N PHE A 321 -4.26 24.58 -35.57
CA PHE A 321 -5.18 25.00 -36.63
C PHE A 321 -5.10 26.51 -36.87
N VAL A 322 -5.27 27.28 -35.80
CA VAL A 322 -5.31 28.74 -35.86
C VAL A 322 -3.95 29.34 -36.27
N LEU A 323 -2.84 28.76 -35.83
CA LEU A 323 -1.48 29.23 -36.14
C LEU A 323 -0.88 28.63 -37.42
N TRP A 324 -1.61 27.75 -38.12
CA TRP A 324 -1.14 27.02 -39.30
C TRP A 324 0.16 26.25 -39.06
N LEU A 325 0.19 25.47 -37.96
CA LEU A 325 1.27 24.55 -37.65
C LEU A 325 0.91 23.13 -38.12
N GLU A 326 1.74 22.55 -38.98
CA GLU A 326 1.56 21.16 -39.40
C GLU A 326 1.63 20.21 -38.19
N PRO A 327 0.84 19.11 -38.14
CA PRO A 327 0.83 18.19 -37.00
C PRO A 327 2.21 17.68 -36.56
N PRO A 328 3.12 17.23 -37.45
CA PRO A 328 4.45 16.76 -37.05
C PRO A 328 5.47 17.88 -36.79
N HIS A 329 5.07 19.15 -36.84
CA HIS A 329 6.00 20.27 -36.69
C HIS A 329 6.65 20.30 -35.30
N VAL A 330 7.94 20.64 -35.26
CA VAL A 330 8.77 20.60 -34.04
C VAL A 330 8.20 21.45 -32.91
N LEU A 331 7.56 22.59 -33.20
CA LEU A 331 6.92 23.42 -32.18
C LEU A 331 5.79 22.70 -31.44
N ASN A 332 5.00 21.87 -32.14
CA ASN A 332 3.95 21.06 -31.50
C ASN A 332 4.57 20.00 -30.59
N ILE A 333 5.66 19.35 -31.03
CA ILE A 333 6.40 18.36 -30.25
C ILE A 333 7.01 19.01 -29.00
N LEU A 334 7.70 20.15 -29.14
CA LEU A 334 8.29 20.89 -28.02
C LEU A 334 7.23 21.32 -27.02
N ARG A 335 6.08 21.81 -27.49
CA ARG A 335 4.93 22.12 -26.65
C ARG A 335 4.45 20.88 -25.90
N LEU A 336 4.20 19.77 -26.58
CA LEU A 336 3.74 18.52 -25.95
C LEU A 336 4.72 18.01 -24.89
N VAL A 337 6.02 18.04 -25.17
CA VAL A 337 7.07 17.67 -24.21
C VAL A 337 7.00 18.59 -22.98
N LEU A 338 6.88 19.90 -23.18
CA LEU A 338 6.70 20.84 -22.07
C LEU A 338 5.46 20.50 -21.24
N MET A 339 4.31 20.26 -21.87
CA MET A 339 3.04 19.92 -21.20
C MET A 339 3.09 18.61 -20.42
N VAL A 340 3.84 17.61 -20.90
CA VAL A 340 4.04 16.34 -20.18
C VAL A 340 4.83 16.58 -18.89
N PHE A 341 5.96 17.29 -18.97
CA PHE A 341 6.79 17.53 -17.79
C PHE A 341 6.15 18.51 -16.81
N SER A 342 5.57 19.60 -17.29
CA SER A 342 4.85 20.57 -16.46
C SER A 342 3.61 19.92 -15.84
N GLY A 343 2.82 19.20 -16.63
CA GLY A 343 1.63 18.50 -16.19
C GLY A 343 1.92 17.46 -15.12
N ALA A 344 3.02 16.71 -15.22
CA ALA A 344 3.39 15.72 -14.20
C ALA A 344 3.62 16.39 -12.82
N VAL A 345 4.25 17.55 -12.80
CA VAL A 345 4.46 18.34 -11.58
C VAL A 345 3.14 18.98 -11.13
N SER A 346 2.36 19.57 -12.05
CA SER A 346 1.08 20.22 -11.74
C SER A 346 0.05 19.27 -11.14
N VAL A 347 -0.08 18.04 -11.67
CA VAL A 347 -0.99 17.02 -11.14
C VAL A 347 -0.53 16.58 -9.76
N ARG A 348 0.78 16.44 -9.54
CA ARG A 348 1.35 16.10 -8.23
C ARG A 348 1.07 17.15 -7.17
N GLU A 349 1.26 18.43 -7.50
CA GLU A 349 0.94 19.58 -6.64
C GLU A 349 -0.56 19.70 -6.39
N TYR A 350 -1.39 19.49 -7.42
CA TYR A 350 -2.85 19.54 -7.31
C TYR A 350 -3.39 18.44 -6.41
N PHE A 351 -2.88 17.21 -6.57
CA PHE A 351 -3.19 16.10 -5.68
C PHE A 351 -2.80 16.42 -4.23
N GLN A 352 -1.64 17.06 -4.01
CA GLN A 352 -1.24 17.51 -2.67
C GLN A 352 -2.23 18.49 -2.06
N LEU A 353 -2.73 19.46 -2.84
CA LEU A 353 -3.73 20.39 -2.34
C LEU A 353 -5.04 19.70 -1.93
N LEU A 354 -5.46 18.66 -2.65
CA LEU A 354 -6.70 17.94 -2.35
C LEU A 354 -6.57 16.93 -1.21
N ASP A 355 -5.37 16.44 -0.92
CA ASP A 355 -5.13 15.38 0.07
C ASP A 355 -4.40 15.82 1.35
N ASP A 356 -3.45 16.76 1.28
CA ASP A 356 -2.70 17.25 2.45
C ASP A 356 -3.50 18.37 3.19
N PRO A 357 -4.02 18.13 4.40
CA PRO A 357 -4.79 19.12 5.14
C PRO A 357 -3.97 20.35 5.52
N ASP A 358 -2.65 20.25 5.60
CA ASP A 358 -1.74 21.36 5.90
C ASP A 358 -1.40 22.18 4.65
N CYS A 359 -1.62 21.62 3.45
CA CYS A 359 -1.41 22.34 2.21
C CYS A 359 -2.60 23.25 1.93
N LYS A 360 -2.41 24.56 2.09
CA LYS A 360 -3.43 25.58 1.77
C LYS A 360 -3.12 26.38 0.50
N THR A 361 -1.92 26.21 -0.05
CA THR A 361 -1.43 26.98 -1.19
C THR A 361 -1.58 26.19 -2.48
N PHE A 362 -2.07 26.85 -3.53
CA PHE A 362 -2.04 26.27 -4.86
C PHE A 362 -0.60 26.12 -5.35
N GLY A 363 -0.29 25.00 -6.01
CA GLY A 363 1.03 24.70 -6.54
C GLY A 363 1.52 25.75 -7.52
N ARG A 364 2.83 26.03 -7.53
CA ARG A 364 3.41 27.07 -8.42
C ARG A 364 3.34 26.64 -9.87
N GLN A 365 3.68 25.37 -10.15
CA GLN A 365 3.57 24.83 -11.49
C GLN A 365 2.10 24.62 -11.87
N SER A 366 1.24 24.16 -10.94
CA SER A 366 -0.21 24.09 -11.19
C SER A 366 -0.77 25.45 -11.60
N TRP A 367 -0.36 26.54 -10.94
CA TRP A 367 -0.79 27.90 -11.28
C TRP A 367 -0.40 28.31 -12.69
N VAL A 368 0.89 28.18 -13.03
CA VAL A 368 1.38 28.54 -14.37
C VAL A 368 0.73 27.67 -15.44
N MET A 369 0.50 26.39 -15.17
CA MET A 369 -0.17 25.49 -16.10
C MET A 369 -1.63 25.90 -16.37
N VAL A 370 -2.37 26.29 -15.34
CA VAL A 370 -3.73 26.82 -15.52
C VAL A 370 -3.71 28.12 -16.34
N ALA A 371 -2.78 29.03 -16.05
CA ALA A 371 -2.61 30.26 -16.82
C ALA A 371 -2.35 29.96 -18.30
N ILE A 372 -1.42 29.05 -18.60
CA ILE A 372 -1.11 28.60 -19.97
C ILE A 372 -2.36 28.08 -20.69
N VAL A 373 -3.08 27.14 -20.07
CA VAL A 373 -4.26 26.52 -20.72
C VAL A 373 -5.34 27.58 -21.01
N VAL A 374 -5.54 28.52 -20.08
CA VAL A 374 -6.50 29.62 -20.27
C VAL A 374 -6.02 30.58 -21.36
N THR A 375 -4.75 31.01 -21.33
CA THR A 375 -4.19 31.94 -22.31
C THR A 375 -4.19 31.34 -23.71
N GLU A 376 -3.86 30.05 -23.86
CA GLU A 376 -3.99 29.34 -25.14
C GLU A 376 -5.42 29.36 -25.67
N PHE A 377 -6.40 29.05 -24.80
CA PHE A 377 -7.80 29.10 -25.18
C PHE A 377 -8.21 30.52 -25.62
N LEU A 378 -7.75 31.56 -24.92
CA LEU A 378 -8.01 32.95 -25.29
C LEU A 378 -7.36 33.34 -26.62
N VAL A 379 -6.15 32.86 -26.91
CA VAL A 379 -5.50 33.07 -28.22
C VAL A 379 -6.35 32.44 -29.32
N ILE A 380 -6.79 31.20 -29.12
CA ILE A 380 -7.64 30.49 -30.09
C ILE A 380 -8.95 31.25 -30.31
N ALA A 381 -9.67 31.58 -29.23
CA ALA A 381 -10.94 32.29 -29.29
C ALA A 381 -10.85 33.68 -29.93
N LYS A 382 -9.71 34.36 -29.75
CA LYS A 382 -9.47 35.67 -30.38
C LYS A 382 -9.16 35.54 -31.87
N PHE A 383 -8.35 34.57 -32.26
CA PHE A 383 -7.81 34.49 -33.62
C PHE A 383 -8.79 33.86 -34.61
N ASP A 384 -9.67 32.97 -34.16
CA ASP A 384 -10.74 32.39 -34.99
C ASP A 384 -12.03 32.17 -34.20
N TYR A 385 -12.68 33.29 -33.88
CA TYR A 385 -13.95 33.32 -33.14
C TYR A 385 -15.09 32.62 -33.91
N ASP A 386 -15.09 32.75 -35.23
CA ASP A 386 -16.15 32.21 -36.09
C ASP A 386 -16.18 30.68 -36.02
N THR A 387 -15.01 30.02 -36.00
CA THR A 387 -14.94 28.55 -35.87
C THR A 387 -15.45 28.05 -34.51
N ILE A 388 -15.09 28.71 -33.40
CA ILE A 388 -15.49 28.28 -32.05
C ILE A 388 -16.98 28.54 -31.79
N THR A 389 -17.55 29.57 -32.41
CA THR A 389 -18.96 29.96 -32.21
C THR A 389 -19.93 29.30 -33.19
N LYS A 390 -19.46 28.39 -34.05
CA LYS A 390 -20.34 27.53 -34.84
C LYS A 390 -21.37 26.85 -33.90
N PRO A 391 -22.67 26.92 -34.22
CA PRO A 391 -23.69 26.35 -33.37
C PRO A 391 -23.58 24.83 -33.32
N LEU A 392 -23.63 24.28 -32.11
CA LEU A 392 -23.65 22.83 -31.90
C LEU A 392 -24.90 22.21 -32.56
N PRO A 393 -24.79 21.02 -33.16
CA PRO A 393 -25.95 20.28 -33.63
C PRO A 393 -26.97 20.03 -32.50
N THR A 394 -28.27 20.07 -32.80
CA THR A 394 -29.34 20.00 -31.79
C THR A 394 -29.28 18.73 -30.94
N HIS A 395 -28.96 17.59 -31.54
CA HIS A 395 -28.82 16.33 -30.82
C HIS A 395 -27.65 16.35 -29.81
N ILE A 396 -26.53 17.01 -30.15
CA ILE A 396 -25.39 17.21 -29.24
C ILE A 396 -25.77 18.13 -28.08
N ILE A 397 -26.53 19.20 -28.36
CA ILE A 397 -27.03 20.11 -27.31
C ILE A 397 -27.89 19.34 -26.30
N TYR A 398 -28.86 18.54 -26.76
CA TYR A 398 -29.71 17.75 -25.87
C TYR A 398 -28.89 16.73 -25.06
N PHE A 399 -27.92 16.07 -25.69
CA PHE A 399 -27.01 15.15 -25.02
C PHE A 399 -26.28 15.82 -23.85
N TRP A 400 -25.64 16.98 -24.06
CA TRP A 400 -24.91 17.68 -23.01
C TRP A 400 -25.82 18.26 -21.92
N ILE A 401 -27.01 18.76 -22.27
CA ILE A 401 -28.00 19.20 -21.27
C ILE A 401 -28.37 18.03 -20.35
N ILE A 402 -28.71 16.87 -20.93
CA ILE A 402 -29.07 15.68 -20.16
C ILE A 402 -27.87 15.25 -19.30
N ALA A 403 -26.67 15.15 -19.87
CA ALA A 403 -25.48 14.72 -19.15
C ALA A 403 -25.15 15.64 -17.96
N LEU A 404 -25.19 16.97 -18.16
CA LEU A 404 -24.93 17.94 -17.10
C LEU A 404 -26.02 17.94 -16.03
N CYS A 405 -27.30 17.83 -16.44
CA CYS A 405 -28.40 17.68 -15.49
C CYS A 405 -28.27 16.40 -14.66
N SER A 406 -27.94 15.26 -15.29
CA SER A 406 -27.70 14.00 -14.58
C SER A 406 -26.52 14.08 -13.63
N LEU A 407 -25.41 14.69 -14.05
CA LEU A 407 -24.23 14.91 -13.20
C LEU A 407 -24.55 15.80 -11.99
N PHE A 408 -25.30 16.87 -12.22
CA PHE A 408 -25.75 17.77 -11.15
C PHE A 408 -26.68 17.07 -10.18
N LEU A 409 -27.73 16.39 -10.67
CA LEU A 409 -28.68 15.64 -9.85
C LEU A 409 -27.98 14.55 -9.03
N TRP A 410 -27.05 13.82 -9.64
CA TRP A 410 -26.26 12.82 -8.93
C TRP A 410 -25.37 13.45 -7.84
N THR A 411 -24.73 14.59 -8.13
CA THR A 411 -23.91 15.33 -7.16
C THR A 411 -24.77 15.79 -5.97
N VAL A 412 -25.95 16.35 -6.24
CA VAL A 412 -26.90 16.76 -5.20
C VAL A 412 -27.34 15.56 -4.37
N TRP A 413 -27.77 14.48 -5.01
CA TRP A 413 -28.23 13.27 -4.34
C TRP A 413 -27.15 12.65 -3.44
N LYS A 414 -25.93 12.49 -3.96
CA LYS A 414 -24.81 11.83 -3.27
C LYS A 414 -24.34 12.61 -2.04
N PHE A 415 -24.21 13.93 -2.14
CA PHE A 415 -23.57 14.75 -1.10
C PHE A 415 -24.57 15.46 -0.18
N PHE A 416 -25.81 15.70 -0.63
CA PHE A 416 -26.82 16.42 0.14
C PHE A 416 -27.99 15.52 0.57
N CYS A 417 -28.55 14.67 -0.30
CA CYS A 417 -29.71 13.84 0.06
C CYS A 417 -29.34 12.60 0.90
N LYS A 418 -28.32 11.83 0.48
CA LYS A 418 -27.89 10.62 1.19
C LYS A 418 -27.35 10.88 2.61
N LYS A 419 -26.96 12.13 2.90
CA LYS A 419 -26.49 12.55 4.24
C LYS A 419 -27.64 12.83 5.21
N VAL A 420 -28.85 13.09 4.70
CA VAL A 420 -30.05 13.39 5.49
C VAL A 420 -30.69 12.11 6.04
N GLU A 421 -30.74 11.02 5.26
CA GLU A 421 -31.27 9.72 5.72
C GLU A 421 -30.48 9.17 6.93
N GLY A 422 -29.15 9.28 6.93
CA GLY A 422 -28.32 8.85 8.07
C GLY A 422 -28.44 9.70 9.34
N ASN A 423 -29.07 10.88 9.26
CA ASN A 423 -29.32 11.76 10.41
C ASN A 423 -30.76 11.66 10.95
N GLN A 424 -31.72 11.15 10.17
CA GLN A 424 -33.09 10.90 10.63
C GLN A 424 -33.17 9.66 11.53
N ASP A 425 -32.38 8.62 11.25
CA ASP A 425 -32.32 7.40 12.09
C ASP A 425 -31.78 7.64 13.51
N LEU A 426 -31.11 8.77 13.76
CA LEU A 426 -30.56 9.14 15.06
C LEU A 426 -31.52 9.99 15.92
N ASN A 427 -32.53 10.63 15.31
CA ASN A 427 -33.46 11.53 16.01
C ASN A 427 -34.78 10.85 16.41
N ASP A 428 -35.18 9.74 15.78
CA ASP A 428 -36.41 9.01 16.12
C ASP A 428 -36.29 8.10 17.36
N SER A 429 -35.12 8.03 18.00
CA SER A 429 -34.88 7.17 19.18
C SER A 429 -35.08 7.88 20.53
N GLN A 430 -35.61 9.11 20.57
CA GLN A 430 -35.82 9.87 21.82
C GLN A 430 -37.17 10.62 21.87
N SER A 431 -38.24 9.92 22.26
CA SER A 431 -39.39 10.52 22.98
C SER A 431 -40.21 9.43 23.71
N PRO A 432 -40.96 9.80 24.78
CA PRO A 432 -41.20 8.93 25.93
C PRO A 432 -42.48 8.07 25.87
N LEU A 433 -42.44 7.06 26.74
CA LEU A 433 -43.48 6.12 27.14
C LEU A 433 -44.84 6.78 27.43
N GLU A 434 -45.91 6.19 26.89
CA GLU A 434 -47.26 6.16 27.48
C GLU A 434 -47.93 4.81 27.14
N GLU A 435 -48.11 3.99 28.18
CA GLU A 435 -49.34 3.25 28.57
C GLU A 435 -50.46 3.16 27.51
N GLU A 436 -51.00 1.99 27.13
CA GLU A 436 -51.87 1.08 27.90
C GLU A 436 -52.32 -0.08 26.94
N VAL A 437 -52.28 -1.36 27.34
CA VAL A 437 -53.46 -2.21 27.68
C VAL A 437 -53.88 -3.23 26.59
N ILE A 438 -53.65 -4.52 26.92
CA ILE A 438 -54.59 -5.68 26.84
C ILE A 438 -55.00 -6.13 25.39
N ASN A 439 -54.90 -7.40 24.96
CA ASN A 439 -55.17 -8.67 25.62
C ASN A 439 -54.53 -9.86 24.87
N GLN A 440 -54.31 -10.93 25.62
CA GLN A 440 -53.99 -12.28 25.14
C GLN A 440 -55.15 -12.86 24.30
N ASP A 441 -54.84 -13.74 23.35
CA ASP A 441 -55.36 -15.11 23.44
C ASP A 441 -54.64 -16.13 22.54
N ASP A 442 -54.65 -17.33 23.07
CA ASP A 442 -53.93 -18.56 22.73
C ASP A 442 -54.56 -19.33 21.56
N SER A 443 -53.79 -20.16 20.85
CA SER A 443 -54.21 -21.51 20.39
C SER A 443 -53.17 -22.22 19.49
N SER A 444 -52.45 -23.15 20.13
CA SER A 444 -52.37 -24.59 19.78
C SER A 444 -52.26 -25.03 18.29
N LYS A 445 -51.21 -25.77 17.92
CA LYS A 445 -51.19 -27.26 17.86
C LYS A 445 -49.95 -27.84 17.17
N GLU A 446 -49.66 -29.06 17.60
CA GLU A 446 -48.55 -29.98 17.38
C GLU A 446 -48.34 -30.58 15.96
N ASN A 447 -47.09 -31.00 15.77
CA ASN A 447 -46.58 -32.30 15.30
C ASN A 447 -46.05 -32.56 13.88
N ASP A 448 -44.89 -33.25 13.94
CA ASP A 448 -44.28 -34.27 13.08
C ASP A 448 -43.42 -33.90 11.86
N GLY A 449 -42.24 -34.55 11.82
CA GLY A 449 -41.68 -35.07 10.56
C GLY A 449 -40.25 -34.66 10.21
N VAL A 450 -39.31 -35.60 10.37
CA VAL A 450 -37.91 -35.54 9.94
C VAL A 450 -37.75 -35.57 8.41
N GLN A 451 -36.94 -34.67 7.83
CA GLN A 451 -36.17 -34.93 6.60
C GLN A 451 -35.06 -33.88 6.40
N TYR A 452 -33.78 -34.25 6.59
CA TYR A 452 -32.64 -33.42 6.18
C TYR A 452 -32.16 -33.84 4.79
N THR A 453 -32.59 -33.11 3.77
CA THR A 453 -32.02 -33.20 2.42
C THR A 453 -30.71 -32.43 2.35
N HIS A 454 -29.61 -33.12 2.05
CA HIS A 454 -28.32 -32.51 1.71
C HIS A 454 -28.46 -31.65 0.44
N ARG A 455 -28.35 -30.32 0.57
CA ARG A 455 -28.18 -29.42 -0.58
C ARG A 455 -26.69 -29.15 -0.79
N LYS A 456 -26.14 -29.82 -1.80
CA LYS A 456 -24.81 -29.60 -2.37
C LYS A 456 -24.74 -28.16 -2.89
N LEU A 457 -23.96 -27.29 -2.26
CA LEU A 457 -23.73 -25.92 -2.75
C LEU A 457 -22.43 -25.92 -3.57
N SER A 458 -22.57 -25.99 -4.89
CA SER A 458 -21.50 -25.76 -5.86
C SER A 458 -21.46 -24.27 -6.23
N LEU A 459 -20.30 -23.63 -6.09
CA LEU A 459 -20.01 -22.27 -6.53
C LEU A 459 -18.57 -22.20 -7.07
N PRO A 460 -18.28 -21.22 -7.96
CA PRO A 460 -17.51 -21.42 -9.19
C PRO A 460 -15.99 -21.44 -9.03
N ASP A 461 -15.36 -21.89 -10.11
CA ASP A 461 -13.93 -22.10 -10.33
C ASP A 461 -13.36 -20.92 -11.12
N ASP A 462 -12.48 -20.13 -10.50
CA ASP A 462 -11.87 -18.95 -11.10
C ASP A 462 -10.43 -18.83 -10.55
N GLY A 463 -9.45 -18.99 -11.42
CA GLY A 463 -8.02 -19.06 -11.11
C GLY A 463 -7.29 -17.71 -10.91
N GLU A 464 -5.97 -17.85 -10.72
CA GLU A 464 -4.88 -16.85 -10.70
C GLU A 464 -4.20 -16.48 -9.34
N ASP A 465 -3.13 -17.26 -9.05
CA ASP A 465 -1.73 -16.94 -8.62
C ASP A 465 -1.34 -16.14 -7.34
N TRP A 466 -0.69 -16.82 -6.36
CA TRP A 466 -0.01 -16.28 -5.15
C TRP A 466 1.49 -16.69 -5.02
N ASN A 467 2.32 -15.80 -4.42
CA ASN A 467 3.71 -15.89 -3.86
C ASN A 467 4.01 -16.50 -2.42
N PRO A 468 4.58 -17.72 -2.21
CA PRO A 468 4.52 -18.62 -1.00
C PRO A 468 4.83 -18.10 0.43
N TRP A 469 5.23 -16.85 0.59
CA TRP A 469 5.87 -16.35 1.80
C TRP A 469 5.39 -14.93 2.13
N GLY A 470 4.84 -14.79 3.34
CA GLY A 470 4.16 -13.56 3.77
C GLY A 470 5.04 -12.31 3.69
N GLU A 471 4.51 -11.31 3.00
CA GLU A 471 4.59 -9.90 3.37
C GLU A 471 3.57 -9.10 2.55
N GLU A 472 2.65 -8.42 3.24
CA GLU A 472 2.26 -7.04 2.96
C GLU A 472 1.57 -6.49 4.22
N PHE A 473 2.29 -5.70 5.01
CA PHE A 473 1.66 -4.68 5.83
C PHE A 473 1.24 -3.55 4.88
N GLU A 474 0.08 -3.68 4.22
CA GLU A 474 -0.64 -2.55 3.65
C GLU A 474 -2.16 -2.78 3.66
N ARG A 475 -2.87 -1.74 4.15
CA ARG A 475 -4.31 -1.45 4.05
C ARG A 475 -5.28 -2.37 4.82
N GLU A 476 -5.48 -2.06 6.10
CA GLU A 476 -6.80 -2.23 6.71
C GLU A 476 -7.74 -1.12 6.19
N LYS A 477 -8.73 -1.49 5.39
CA LYS A 477 -9.98 -0.72 5.31
C LYS A 477 -10.78 -1.05 6.56
N SER A 478 -10.81 -0.11 7.50
CA SER A 478 -11.72 -0.10 8.64
C SER A 478 -13.16 0.05 8.14
N PHE A 479 -13.94 -1.02 8.27
CA PHE A 479 -15.39 -0.94 8.34
C PHE A 479 -15.78 -1.28 9.78
N TYR A 480 -16.24 -0.26 10.51
CA TYR A 480 -16.95 -0.46 11.76
C TYR A 480 -18.31 -1.08 11.44
N MET A 481 -18.61 -2.24 12.00
CA MET A 481 -19.99 -2.59 12.33
C MET A 481 -20.03 -3.17 13.74
N VAL A 482 -20.67 -2.39 14.60
CA VAL A 482 -21.14 -2.76 15.93
C VAL A 482 -22.42 -3.55 15.70
N GLU A 483 -22.41 -4.85 15.96
CA GLU A 483 -23.66 -5.59 16.16
C GLU A 483 -23.91 -5.75 17.66
N LYS A 484 -25.00 -5.10 18.09
CA LYS A 484 -25.63 -5.29 19.38
C LYS A 484 -26.19 -6.71 19.44
N ALA A 485 -25.60 -7.56 20.27
CA ALA A 485 -26.28 -8.76 20.76
C ALA A 485 -27.08 -8.40 22.02
N SER A 486 -28.39 -8.57 21.95
CA SER A 486 -29.33 -8.47 23.08
C SER A 486 -29.03 -9.55 24.14
N PRO A 487 -29.24 -9.28 25.43
CA PRO A 487 -28.89 -10.22 26.49
C PRO A 487 -29.98 -11.29 26.66
N ILE A 488 -29.63 -12.56 26.43
CA ILE A 488 -30.41 -13.69 26.93
C ILE A 488 -30.03 -13.88 28.41
N LYS A 489 -30.99 -13.61 29.30
CA LYS A 489 -30.95 -14.14 30.66
C LYS A 489 -31.36 -15.62 30.60
N VAL A 490 -30.63 -16.48 31.29
CA VAL A 490 -31.17 -17.44 32.29
C VAL A 490 -30.07 -18.35 32.86
N LEU A 491 -30.02 -18.35 34.20
CA LEU A 491 -29.61 -19.36 35.18
C LEU A 491 -28.21 -20.01 35.13
N THR A 492 -27.36 -19.46 35.99
CA THR A 492 -26.35 -20.10 36.84
C THR A 492 -26.37 -21.63 36.95
N ASN A 493 -25.20 -22.27 36.76
CA ASN A 493 -24.41 -22.85 37.86
C ASN A 493 -23.02 -23.34 37.39
N GLN A 494 -22.06 -23.25 38.33
CA GLN A 494 -20.64 -23.64 38.26
C GLN A 494 -19.67 -22.64 37.62
N SER A 495 -19.29 -21.64 38.41
CA SER A 495 -18.13 -20.78 38.19
C SER A 495 -16.81 -21.58 38.24
N LEU A 496 -16.14 -21.71 37.10
CA LEU A 496 -14.72 -22.06 37.00
C LEU A 496 -13.87 -20.85 37.47
N ASP A 497 -13.65 -20.79 38.79
CA ASP A 497 -12.89 -19.73 39.46
C ASP A 497 -11.38 -20.06 39.45
N VAL A 498 -10.77 -20.06 38.25
CA VAL A 498 -9.36 -20.44 38.00
C VAL A 498 -8.36 -19.46 38.66
N ASN A 499 -8.79 -18.26 39.06
CA ASN A 499 -7.90 -17.24 39.63
C ASN A 499 -7.71 -17.33 41.16
N LYS A 500 -8.37 -18.26 41.86
CA LYS A 500 -8.28 -18.35 43.34
C LYS A 500 -7.31 -19.40 43.88
N GLN A 501 -6.84 -20.34 43.06
CA GLN A 501 -5.94 -21.41 43.52
C GLN A 501 -4.44 -21.06 43.44
N PHE A 502 -4.07 -19.95 42.77
CA PHE A 502 -2.66 -19.58 42.58
C PHE A 502 -2.17 -18.39 43.41
N SER A 503 -3.00 -17.78 44.28
CA SER A 503 -2.53 -16.67 45.15
C SER A 503 -2.15 -17.08 46.58
N LYS A 504 -2.12 -18.38 46.90
CA LYS A 504 -1.91 -18.84 48.29
C LYS A 504 -0.49 -19.25 48.70
N ASN A 505 0.50 -19.24 47.79
CA ASN A 505 1.85 -19.73 48.12
C ASN A 505 3.00 -18.74 47.91
N ILE A 506 2.76 -17.42 47.98
CA ILE A 506 3.86 -16.45 48.15
C ILE A 506 3.41 -15.34 49.10
N LYS A 507 3.55 -15.60 50.40
CA LYS A 507 3.69 -14.57 51.43
C LYS A 507 4.74 -15.03 52.43
N ASN A 508 5.90 -14.37 52.35
CA ASN A 508 6.72 -13.87 53.47
C ASN A 508 8.17 -13.84 53.02
N ASP A 509 8.61 -12.69 52.51
CA ASP A 509 9.69 -12.00 53.21
C ASP A 509 9.60 -10.50 52.92
N ALA A 510 9.56 -9.71 53.98
CA ALA A 510 9.40 -8.27 53.94
C ALA A 510 10.71 -7.64 54.42
N SER A 511 11.53 -7.11 53.51
CA SER A 511 12.39 -5.94 53.74
C SER A 511 13.18 -5.50 52.48
N GLN A 512 12.94 -4.22 52.09
CA GLN A 512 13.76 -3.31 51.25
C GLN A 512 13.82 -3.46 49.71
N PRO A 513 14.26 -2.42 48.97
CA PRO A 513 13.85 -1.01 48.95
C PRO A 513 13.36 -0.58 47.53
N PHE A 514 12.78 0.63 47.37
CA PHE A 514 12.36 1.30 46.11
C PHE A 514 12.55 0.49 44.80
N GLU A 515 11.50 -0.20 44.34
CA GLU A 515 11.56 -0.98 43.08
C GLU A 515 11.86 -0.07 41.88
N SER A 516 13.07 -0.19 41.33
CA SER A 516 13.46 0.40 40.06
C SER A 516 12.50 -0.06 38.95
N THR A 517 11.89 0.91 38.26
CA THR A 517 11.03 0.62 37.11
C THR A 517 11.89 0.52 35.86
N TYR A 518 11.83 -0.61 35.16
CA TYR A 518 12.60 -0.85 33.93
C TYR A 518 11.82 -0.41 32.69
N HIS A 519 12.40 0.49 31.91
CA HIS A 519 11.86 0.93 30.63
C HIS A 519 12.41 0.05 29.50
N VAL A 520 11.53 -0.58 28.73
CA VAL A 520 11.90 -1.51 27.66
C VAL A 520 11.11 -1.18 26.40
N GLU A 521 11.84 -0.92 25.32
CA GLU A 521 11.27 -0.74 23.99
C GLU A 521 11.27 -2.07 23.24
N ILE A 522 10.19 -2.38 22.53
CA ILE A 522 10.02 -3.60 21.75
C ILE A 522 9.72 -3.20 20.31
N TRP A 523 10.59 -3.55 19.37
CA TRP A 523 10.44 -3.20 17.96
C TRP A 523 10.15 -4.45 17.13
N GLY A 524 8.93 -4.54 16.60
CA GLY A 524 8.46 -5.64 15.78
C GLY A 524 8.69 -5.40 14.29
N LYS A 525 9.56 -6.19 13.66
CA LYS A 525 9.76 -6.22 12.19
C LYS A 525 9.52 -7.62 11.60
N ALA A 526 8.84 -8.49 12.34
CA ALA A 526 8.40 -9.81 11.90
C ALA A 526 7.01 -10.14 12.46
N ALA A 527 6.27 -11.02 11.78
CA ALA A 527 4.91 -11.43 12.17
C ALA A 527 4.82 -11.95 13.62
N ILE A 528 5.84 -12.68 14.06
CA ILE A 528 5.95 -13.20 15.44
C ILE A 528 6.00 -12.08 16.51
N GLY A 529 6.25 -10.83 16.12
CA GLY A 529 6.20 -9.67 17.02
C GLY A 529 4.78 -9.36 17.50
N LEU A 530 3.76 -9.55 16.66
CA LEU A 530 2.36 -9.41 17.08
C LEU A 530 1.95 -10.54 18.02
N TYR A 531 2.42 -11.77 17.77
CA TYR A 531 2.20 -12.89 18.68
C TYR A 531 2.80 -12.60 20.07
N LEU A 532 4.05 -12.12 20.12
CA LEU A 532 4.68 -11.66 21.36
C LEU A 532 3.82 -10.61 22.07
N TRP A 533 3.40 -9.56 21.35
CA TRP A 533 2.72 -8.42 21.97
C TRP A 533 1.29 -8.76 22.44
N GLU A 534 0.45 -9.30 21.56
CA GLU A 534 -0.98 -9.48 21.82
C GLU A 534 -1.27 -10.78 22.58
N HIS A 535 -0.60 -11.88 22.21
CA HIS A 535 -0.90 -13.21 22.75
C HIS A 535 -0.10 -13.54 24.01
N ILE A 536 1.19 -13.19 24.06
CA ILE A 536 2.07 -13.49 25.21
C ILE A 536 2.01 -12.37 26.26
N LEU A 537 2.28 -11.12 25.87
CA LEU A 537 2.32 -9.98 26.81
C LEU A 537 0.93 -9.41 27.12
N GLY A 538 -0.09 -9.72 26.30
CA GLY A 538 -1.44 -9.21 26.49
C GLY A 538 -1.54 -7.69 26.36
N GLY A 539 -0.71 -7.12 25.49
CA GLY A 539 -0.78 -5.74 25.06
C GLY A 539 -1.94 -5.49 24.10
N LYS A 540 -2.42 -4.26 24.06
CA LYS A 540 -3.33 -3.76 23.02
C LYS A 540 -2.53 -2.90 22.06
N LEU A 541 -2.92 -2.90 20.79
CA LEU A 541 -2.35 -2.04 19.77
C LEU A 541 -3.27 -0.87 19.50
N GLU A 542 -2.66 0.29 19.35
CA GLU A 542 -3.29 1.51 18.88
C GLU A 542 -2.61 1.86 17.55
N SER A 543 -3.41 1.93 16.50
CA SER A 543 -2.96 2.40 15.19
C SER A 543 -2.87 3.92 15.19
N LYS A 544 -1.75 4.46 14.71
CA LYS A 544 -1.57 5.88 14.42
C LYS A 544 -1.13 6.04 12.97
N MET A 545 -1.56 7.14 12.34
CA MET A 545 -1.24 7.44 10.94
C MET A 545 -1.68 6.31 10.00
N ASP A 546 -2.95 5.89 10.05
CA ASP A 546 -3.52 4.82 9.21
C ASP A 546 -2.71 3.50 9.18
N GLY A 547 -2.10 3.12 10.31
CA GLY A 547 -1.38 1.87 10.46
C GLY A 547 0.10 1.91 10.05
N ILE A 548 0.63 3.08 9.67
CA ILE A 548 2.06 3.28 9.41
C ILE A 548 2.89 2.99 10.67
N TRP A 549 2.34 3.37 11.83
CA TRP A 549 2.86 2.99 13.12
C TRP A 549 1.76 2.42 14.00
N ASN A 550 1.98 1.20 14.48
CA ASN A 550 1.17 0.62 15.53
C ASN A 550 1.97 0.60 16.82
N TYR A 551 1.39 1.16 17.87
CA TYR A 551 2.01 1.31 19.16
C TYR A 551 1.23 0.55 20.22
N GLY A 552 1.93 0.11 21.25
CA GLY A 552 1.28 -0.45 22.43
C GLY A 552 2.06 -0.12 23.69
N PHE A 553 1.33 0.07 24.78
CA PHE A 553 1.92 0.27 26.10
C PHE A 553 1.37 -0.76 27.05
N LYS A 554 2.26 -1.39 27.82
CA LYS A 554 1.87 -2.37 28.83
C LYS A 554 2.82 -2.28 30.01
N LYS A 555 2.26 -2.16 31.21
CA LYS A 555 3.01 -2.36 32.45
C LYS A 555 2.80 -3.80 32.92
N ILE A 556 3.88 -4.53 33.15
CA ILE A 556 3.87 -5.88 33.73
C ILE A 556 4.91 -5.87 34.85
N GLU A 557 4.48 -6.10 36.08
CA GLU A 557 5.35 -5.94 37.27
C GLU A 557 6.04 -4.56 37.29
N ASN A 558 7.37 -4.54 37.38
CA ASN A 558 8.22 -3.36 37.35
C ASN A 558 8.69 -2.99 35.92
N PHE A 559 8.20 -3.65 34.88
CA PHE A 559 8.51 -3.33 33.49
C PHE A 559 7.46 -2.41 32.86
N LYS A 560 7.92 -1.30 32.27
CA LYS A 560 7.15 -0.47 31.35
C LYS A 560 7.55 -0.82 29.92
N LEU A 561 6.72 -1.62 29.27
CA LEU A 561 6.93 -2.10 27.90
C LEU A 561 6.26 -1.15 26.90
N LYS A 562 7.02 -0.73 25.90
CA LYS A 562 6.51 0.04 24.76
C LYS A 562 6.78 -0.71 23.48
N PHE A 563 5.73 -1.14 22.80
CA PHE A 563 5.82 -1.86 21.54
C PHE A 563 5.59 -0.93 20.36
N ARG A 564 6.38 -1.14 19.29
CA ARG A 564 6.28 -0.43 18.02
C ARG A 564 6.39 -1.43 16.89
N THR A 565 5.47 -1.38 15.95
CA THR A 565 5.52 -2.15 14.70
C THR A 565 4.95 -1.31 13.56
N GLY A 566 5.18 -1.73 12.32
CA GLY A 566 4.70 -1.04 11.11
C GLY A 566 5.82 -0.59 10.17
N PRO A 567 5.47 -0.12 8.97
CA PRO A 567 6.43 0.34 7.96
C PRO A 567 7.23 1.56 8.43
N GLY A 568 6.66 2.41 9.30
CA GLY A 568 7.32 3.60 9.83
C GLY A 568 8.46 3.31 10.82
N VAL A 569 8.47 2.13 11.45
CA VAL A 569 9.52 1.70 12.39
C VAL A 569 10.78 1.36 11.58
N ILE A 570 11.65 2.35 11.36
CA ILE A 570 12.95 2.18 10.67
C ILE A 570 14.09 2.62 11.58
N THR A 571 15.29 2.10 11.33
CA THR A 571 16.49 2.31 12.16
C THR A 571 16.77 3.79 12.45
N THR A 572 16.57 4.68 11.48
CA THR A 572 16.84 6.13 11.60
C THR A 572 15.76 6.94 12.31
N LYS A 573 14.53 6.41 12.43
CA LYS A 573 13.40 7.07 13.12
C LYS A 573 13.12 6.49 14.51
N ALA A 574 13.79 5.40 14.86
CA ALA A 574 13.66 4.77 16.16
C ALA A 574 14.23 5.70 17.25
N PRO A 575 13.62 5.76 18.46
CA PRO A 575 14.08 6.65 19.51
C PRO A 575 15.55 6.42 19.88
N ASN A 576 16.35 7.48 19.97
CA ASN A 576 17.79 7.37 20.25
C ASN A 576 18.11 7.22 21.74
N ASP A 577 17.14 7.46 22.61
CA ASP A 577 17.24 7.40 24.07
C ASP A 577 17.01 6.00 24.67
N VAL A 578 16.84 4.99 23.82
CA VAL A 578 16.54 3.61 24.23
C VAL A 578 17.70 3.00 25.02
N GLN A 579 17.38 2.47 26.20
CA GLN A 579 18.34 1.76 27.05
C GLN A 579 18.21 0.24 26.95
N ASN A 580 16.99 -0.29 26.98
CA ASN A 580 16.72 -1.72 26.89
C ASN A 580 15.82 -1.98 25.69
N LEU A 581 16.28 -2.82 24.77
CA LEU A 581 15.61 -3.10 23.51
C LEU A 581 15.32 -4.60 23.38
N ILE A 582 14.07 -4.92 23.05
CA ILE A 582 13.69 -6.20 22.47
C ILE A 582 13.47 -5.98 20.98
N LEU A 583 14.28 -6.61 20.14
CA LEU A 583 14.18 -6.51 18.70
C LEU A 583 13.59 -7.81 18.14
N VAL A 584 12.53 -7.73 17.34
CA VAL A 584 11.88 -8.92 16.77
C VAL A 584 12.06 -8.94 15.25
N LEU A 585 12.86 -9.88 14.74
CA LEU A 585 13.29 -9.94 13.34
C LEU A 585 12.89 -11.25 12.64
N ASN A 586 12.98 -11.22 11.32
CA ASN A 586 12.79 -12.39 10.46
C ASN A 586 14.14 -12.79 9.85
N GLY A 587 14.57 -14.02 10.09
CA GLY A 587 15.81 -14.62 9.58
C GLY A 587 15.57 -15.89 8.77
N ARG A 588 14.35 -16.08 8.25
CA ARG A 588 13.95 -17.34 7.60
C ARG A 588 14.71 -17.64 6.31
N SER A 589 15.01 -16.62 5.50
CA SER A 589 15.65 -16.71 4.18
C SER A 589 16.73 -15.64 4.01
N ASP A 590 17.63 -15.80 3.04
CA ASP A 590 18.81 -14.95 2.89
C ASP A 590 18.51 -13.45 2.70
N ASP A 591 17.41 -13.11 2.04
CA ASP A 591 16.91 -11.75 1.89
C ASP A 591 16.47 -11.16 3.25
N LYS A 592 15.77 -11.96 4.07
CA LYS A 592 15.33 -11.57 5.42
C LYS A 592 16.50 -11.50 6.39
N VAL A 593 17.47 -12.41 6.28
CA VAL A 593 18.74 -12.33 7.00
C VAL A 593 19.47 -11.04 6.67
N SER A 594 19.53 -10.65 5.39
CA SER A 594 20.13 -9.38 4.96
C SER A 594 19.43 -8.17 5.60
N PHE A 595 18.10 -8.18 5.66
CA PHE A 595 17.32 -7.15 6.35
C PHE A 595 17.56 -7.13 7.86
N ALA A 596 17.60 -8.30 8.50
CA ALA A 596 17.88 -8.43 9.92
C ALA A 596 19.28 -7.90 10.27
N LYS A 597 20.29 -8.22 9.46
CA LYS A 597 21.65 -7.70 9.60
C LYS A 597 21.69 -6.17 9.56
N MET A 598 20.93 -5.52 8.69
CA MET A 598 20.86 -4.04 8.67
C MET A 598 20.40 -3.45 10.01
N TRP A 599 19.48 -4.09 10.72
CA TRP A 599 19.08 -3.65 12.06
C TRP A 599 20.16 -3.91 13.11
N LEU A 600 20.80 -5.09 13.05
CA LEU A 600 21.85 -5.47 14.00
C LEU A 600 23.12 -4.62 13.83
N ASP A 601 23.51 -4.35 12.59
CA ASP A 601 24.65 -3.48 12.23
C ASP A 601 24.42 -2.02 12.65
N PHE A 602 23.15 -1.62 12.83
CA PHE A 602 22.79 -0.26 13.25
C PHE A 602 22.77 -0.09 14.77
N LEU A 603 22.74 -1.17 15.56
CA LEU A 603 22.70 -1.12 17.02
C LEU A 603 23.78 -0.22 17.65
N PRO A 604 25.05 -0.20 17.17
CA PRO A 604 26.09 0.67 17.73
C PRO A 604 25.80 2.17 17.66
N GLN A 605 24.84 2.62 16.84
CA GLN A 605 24.46 4.03 16.75
C GLN A 605 23.64 4.51 17.97
N PHE A 606 23.00 3.58 18.71
CA PHE A 606 22.22 3.90 19.90
C PHE A 606 23.14 4.01 21.12
N ARG A 607 23.66 5.23 21.39
CA ARG A 607 24.64 5.49 22.45
C ARG A 607 24.20 5.11 23.86
N ASN A 608 22.89 5.12 24.11
CA ASN A 608 22.31 4.81 25.42
C ASN A 608 21.96 3.33 25.59
N LEU A 609 22.18 2.50 24.56
CA LEU A 609 21.76 1.11 24.54
C LEU A 609 22.60 0.27 25.50
N ARG A 610 21.94 -0.24 26.54
CA ARG A 610 22.53 -1.07 27.60
C ARG A 610 22.15 -2.52 27.50
N PHE A 611 21.04 -2.89 26.88
CA PHE A 611 20.65 -4.29 26.77
C PHE A 611 19.87 -4.53 25.48
N VAL A 612 20.22 -5.59 24.77
CA VAL A 612 19.52 -6.02 23.56
C VAL A 612 19.17 -7.50 23.66
N LEU A 613 17.87 -7.77 23.57
CA LEU A 613 17.31 -9.10 23.42
C LEU A 613 16.74 -9.24 22.01
N LEU A 614 17.19 -10.24 21.28
CA LEU A 614 16.70 -10.54 19.94
C LEU A 614 15.66 -11.66 20.02
N ILE A 615 14.50 -11.50 19.40
CA ILE A 615 13.58 -12.61 19.11
C ILE A 615 13.54 -12.79 17.60
N ILE A 616 13.90 -13.96 17.09
CA ILE A 616 14.06 -14.16 15.65
C ILE A 616 13.27 -15.36 15.13
N LEU A 617 12.55 -15.14 14.04
CA LEU A 617 12.02 -16.23 13.22
C LEU A 617 13.18 -16.85 12.46
N GLY A 618 13.69 -17.99 12.94
CA GLY A 618 14.87 -18.65 12.37
C GLY A 618 14.62 -19.29 11.01
N ASN A 619 15.71 -19.69 10.35
CA ASN A 619 15.66 -20.52 9.15
C ASN A 619 15.07 -21.90 9.46
N GLU A 620 14.22 -22.44 8.58
CA GLU A 620 13.51 -23.71 8.79
C GLU A 620 14.41 -24.95 8.75
N GLN A 621 15.60 -24.85 8.15
CA GLN A 621 16.68 -25.86 8.19
C GLN A 621 17.70 -25.58 9.31
N CYS A 622 17.46 -24.52 10.09
CA CYS A 622 18.18 -24.14 11.29
C CYS A 622 19.60 -23.61 11.09
N HIS A 623 19.91 -23.14 9.88
CA HIS A 623 21.12 -22.38 9.55
C HIS A 623 21.05 -20.95 10.10
N ASN A 624 21.36 -20.78 11.39
CA ASN A 624 21.28 -19.50 12.10
C ASN A 624 22.64 -19.03 12.66
N GLU A 625 23.75 -19.65 12.25
CA GLU A 625 25.12 -19.38 12.73
C GLU A 625 25.56 -17.94 12.48
N TRP A 626 24.97 -17.28 11.47
CA TRP A 626 25.23 -15.88 11.15
C TRP A 626 24.87 -14.92 12.30
N LEU A 627 24.09 -15.36 13.30
CA LEU A 627 23.79 -14.59 14.51
C LEU A 627 24.98 -14.53 15.49
N VAL A 628 25.87 -15.52 15.46
CA VAL A 628 26.96 -15.68 16.44
C VAL A 628 27.86 -14.44 16.54
N PRO A 629 28.28 -13.78 15.44
CA PRO A 629 29.10 -12.56 15.51
C PRO A 629 28.41 -11.38 16.20
N TYR A 630 27.07 -11.33 16.21
CA TYR A 630 26.30 -10.24 16.83
C TYR A 630 26.08 -10.43 18.34
N MET A 631 26.35 -11.63 18.86
CA MET A 631 26.20 -11.93 20.28
C MET A 631 27.30 -11.28 21.12
N SER A 632 26.97 -10.85 22.33
CA SER A 632 27.92 -10.19 23.23
C SER A 632 29.09 -11.07 23.64
N LYS A 633 28.90 -12.39 23.68
CA LYS A 633 29.98 -13.36 23.90
C LYS A 633 31.04 -13.34 22.78
N SER A 634 30.67 -12.90 21.59
CA SER A 634 31.53 -12.82 20.39
C SER A 634 31.95 -11.38 20.06
N GLY A 635 31.71 -10.42 20.96
CA GLY A 635 32.04 -9.00 20.76
C GLY A 635 30.93 -8.13 20.15
N GLY A 636 29.74 -8.69 19.90
CA GLY A 636 28.58 -7.92 19.44
C GLY A 636 27.76 -7.27 20.56
N LEU A 637 26.61 -6.68 20.21
CA LEU A 637 25.74 -5.97 21.16
C LEU A 637 24.52 -6.78 21.62
N VAL A 638 24.19 -7.90 20.96
CA VAL A 638 23.03 -8.73 21.32
C VAL A 638 23.38 -9.60 22.52
N ASN A 639 22.72 -9.38 23.65
CA ASN A 639 23.01 -10.10 24.88
C ASN A 639 22.38 -11.49 24.90
N THR A 640 21.15 -11.59 24.42
CA THR A 640 20.36 -12.82 24.47
C THR A 640 19.50 -12.93 23.23
N THR A 641 19.36 -14.14 22.70
CA THR A 641 18.53 -14.42 21.52
C THR A 641 17.52 -15.52 21.84
N PHE A 642 16.26 -15.27 21.48
CA PHE A 642 15.19 -16.25 21.42
C PHE A 642 14.98 -16.64 19.96
N VAL A 643 15.23 -17.91 19.61
CA VAL A 643 15.13 -18.41 18.24
C VAL A 643 13.91 -19.30 18.09
N VAL A 644 13.12 -19.04 17.05
CA VAL A 644 12.00 -19.90 16.66
C VAL A 644 12.52 -21.15 15.97
N TYR A 645 11.88 -22.29 16.24
CA TYR A 645 12.27 -23.66 15.88
C TYR A 645 13.35 -24.27 16.79
N ASP A 646 13.47 -25.60 16.73
CA ASP A 646 14.62 -26.29 17.31
C ASP A 646 15.91 -25.78 16.64
N SER A 647 16.96 -25.53 17.41
CA SER A 647 18.22 -25.06 16.85
C SER A 647 19.40 -25.67 17.60
N PRO A 648 20.55 -25.92 16.93
CA PRO A 648 21.78 -26.35 17.59
C PRO A 648 22.38 -25.26 18.48
N LEU A 649 22.03 -23.98 18.25
CA LEU A 649 22.54 -22.85 19.01
C LEU A 649 21.96 -22.76 20.43
N VAL A 650 20.80 -23.37 20.69
CA VAL A 650 20.09 -23.23 21.97
C VAL A 650 20.89 -23.85 23.10
N ASP A 651 21.33 -23.01 24.04
CA ASP A 651 22.12 -23.35 25.22
C ASP A 651 21.42 -22.98 26.55
N ASN A 652 20.25 -22.34 26.50
CA ASN A 652 19.51 -21.78 27.64
C ASN A 652 20.32 -20.77 28.48
N VAL A 653 21.33 -20.14 27.87
CA VAL A 653 22.16 -19.10 28.50
C VAL A 653 22.20 -17.85 27.61
N HIS A 654 22.61 -18.01 26.35
CA HIS A 654 22.67 -16.94 25.36
C HIS A 654 21.59 -17.12 24.29
N PHE A 655 21.26 -18.36 23.96
CA PHE A 655 20.23 -18.74 23.00
C PHE A 655 19.16 -19.56 23.71
N TYR A 656 17.93 -19.07 23.64
CA TYR A 656 16.73 -19.71 24.17
C TYR A 656 15.83 -20.11 23.01
N GLN A 657 15.08 -21.20 23.18
CA GLN A 657 14.06 -21.58 22.21
C GLN A 657 12.79 -20.75 22.39
N TRP A 658 12.16 -20.37 21.28
CA TRP A 658 10.87 -19.66 21.25
C TRP A 658 9.89 -20.43 20.35
N PRO A 659 8.59 -20.48 20.67
CA PRO A 659 7.62 -21.12 19.79
C PRO A 659 7.29 -20.23 18.59
N LEU A 660 6.89 -20.86 17.50
CA LEU A 660 6.36 -20.19 16.31
C LEU A 660 5.06 -19.43 16.61
N GLY A 661 4.21 -19.99 17.48
CA GLY A 661 2.95 -19.38 17.88
C GLY A 661 1.84 -19.52 16.82
N VAL A 662 0.89 -18.58 16.83
CA VAL A 662 -0.23 -18.54 15.87
C VAL A 662 0.08 -17.57 14.72
N ALA A 663 -0.56 -17.74 13.55
CA ALA A 663 -0.31 -16.93 12.37
C ALA A 663 -1.02 -15.56 12.45
N THR A 664 -0.55 -14.67 13.33
CA THR A 664 -1.08 -13.30 13.49
C THR A 664 -1.07 -12.48 12.19
N TYR A 665 -0.13 -12.74 11.28
CA TYR A 665 -0.09 -12.10 9.95
C TYR A 665 -1.28 -12.49 9.05
N ARG A 666 -2.01 -13.57 9.36
CA ARG A 666 -3.26 -13.95 8.69
C ARG A 666 -4.50 -13.40 9.41
N GLY A 667 -4.32 -12.56 10.43
CA GLY A 667 -5.41 -12.08 11.28
C GLY A 667 -5.95 -13.15 12.23
N PHE A 668 -5.16 -14.17 12.58
CA PHE A 668 -5.61 -15.18 13.54
C PHE A 668 -5.91 -14.52 14.90
N PRO A 669 -7.12 -14.70 15.45
CA PRO A 669 -7.57 -13.90 16.58
C PRO A 669 -6.95 -14.35 17.91
N LYS A 670 -6.90 -13.42 18.86
CA LYS A 670 -6.70 -13.76 20.27
C LYS A 670 -7.98 -14.34 20.84
N VAL A 671 -7.94 -15.63 21.16
CA VAL A 671 -9.08 -16.37 21.71
C VAL A 671 -9.22 -16.11 23.21
N ASP A 672 -10.44 -15.88 23.68
CA ASP A 672 -10.80 -15.88 25.10
C ASP A 672 -11.32 -17.28 25.47
N PRO A 673 -10.61 -18.05 26.31
CA PRO A 673 -11.02 -19.40 26.71
C PRO A 673 -12.44 -19.46 27.28
N LYS A 674 -12.93 -18.37 27.90
CA LYS A 674 -14.27 -18.31 28.51
C LYS A 674 -15.40 -18.25 27.48
N LYS A 675 -15.09 -17.90 26.23
CA LYS A 675 -16.06 -17.78 25.13
C LYS A 675 -16.08 -19.01 24.23
N LEU A 676 -15.26 -20.02 24.52
CA LEU A 676 -15.19 -21.24 23.72
C LEU A 676 -16.29 -22.21 24.12
N ASP A 677 -16.97 -22.74 23.11
CA ASP A 677 -17.81 -23.92 23.27
C ASP A 677 -16.93 -25.18 23.30
N LEU A 678 -16.69 -25.70 24.51
CA LEU A 678 -15.90 -26.91 24.73
C LEU A 678 -16.76 -28.11 25.11
N GLU A 679 -18.02 -27.89 25.49
CA GLU A 679 -18.91 -28.88 26.08
C GLU A 679 -19.75 -29.59 25.01
N ASN A 680 -20.14 -28.91 23.94
CA ASN A 680 -20.98 -29.52 22.92
C ASN A 680 -20.24 -30.60 22.10
N SER A 681 -21.01 -31.55 21.58
CA SER A 681 -20.49 -32.52 20.61
C SER A 681 -20.06 -31.81 19.33
N ARG A 682 -18.93 -32.21 18.75
CA ARG A 682 -18.37 -31.61 17.54
C ARG A 682 -18.75 -32.47 16.34
N PRO A 683 -19.22 -31.87 15.22
CA PRO A 683 -19.69 -32.63 14.06
C PRO A 683 -18.58 -33.35 13.30
N TYR A 684 -17.32 -32.93 13.43
CA TYR A 684 -16.19 -33.58 12.78
C TYR A 684 -15.25 -34.22 13.81
N VAL A 685 -14.76 -35.41 13.50
CA VAL A 685 -13.72 -36.08 14.31
C VAL A 685 -12.38 -35.40 14.10
N CYS A 686 -12.06 -35.00 12.87
CA CYS A 686 -10.82 -34.30 12.59
C CYS A 686 -10.94 -33.21 11.53
N ASN A 687 -9.96 -32.31 11.45
CA ASN A 687 -9.82 -31.37 10.35
C ASN A 687 -8.41 -31.36 9.76
N PHE A 688 -8.32 -31.03 8.48
CA PHE A 688 -7.07 -30.64 7.83
C PHE A 688 -7.36 -29.61 6.74
N LEU A 689 -6.82 -28.41 6.92
CA LEU A 689 -6.82 -27.36 5.89
C LEU A 689 -5.39 -26.90 5.62
N GLY A 690 -4.92 -27.06 4.38
CA GLY A 690 -3.59 -26.61 4.01
C GLY A 690 -3.17 -27.00 2.61
N SER A 691 -2.06 -26.42 2.18
CA SER A 691 -1.47 -26.68 0.86
C SER A 691 -0.74 -28.01 0.83
N ILE A 692 -0.90 -28.74 -0.27
CA ILE A 692 -0.28 -30.05 -0.53
C ILE A 692 0.91 -29.85 -1.44
N TYR A 693 2.04 -30.44 -1.05
CA TYR A 693 3.24 -30.46 -1.87
C TYR A 693 3.51 -31.90 -2.33
N PRO A 694 3.94 -32.12 -3.59
CA PRO A 694 4.35 -33.44 -4.05
C PRO A 694 5.46 -34.02 -3.15
N HIS A 695 5.41 -35.33 -2.89
CA HIS A 695 6.37 -36.07 -2.07
C HIS A 695 6.45 -35.59 -0.60
N SER A 696 5.44 -34.88 -0.11
CA SER A 696 5.39 -34.38 1.27
C SER A 696 4.58 -35.28 2.19
N SER A 697 4.74 -35.08 3.50
CA SER A 697 3.89 -35.79 4.47
C SER A 697 2.40 -35.41 4.37
N ARG A 698 2.10 -34.22 3.82
CA ARG A 698 0.73 -33.76 3.58
C ARG A 698 0.04 -34.58 2.50
N GLU A 699 0.77 -34.94 1.45
CA GLU A 699 0.28 -35.86 0.40
C GLU A 699 0.05 -37.26 0.98
N LYS A 700 1.01 -37.78 1.77
CA LYS A 700 0.85 -39.07 2.48
C LYS A 700 -0.39 -39.08 3.38
N LEU A 701 -0.62 -38.01 4.13
CA LEU A 701 -1.81 -37.85 4.97
C LEU A 701 -3.10 -37.94 4.13
N LEU A 702 -3.18 -37.22 3.02
CA LEU A 702 -4.36 -37.27 2.16
C LEU A 702 -4.59 -38.65 1.56
N ASN A 703 -3.53 -39.33 1.12
CA ASN A 703 -3.61 -40.69 0.60
C ASN A 703 -4.16 -41.67 1.65
N VAL A 704 -3.73 -41.54 2.91
CA VAL A 704 -4.28 -42.34 4.03
C VAL A 704 -5.75 -42.03 4.26
N ILE A 705 -6.15 -40.75 4.25
CA ILE A 705 -7.55 -40.33 4.44
C ILE A 705 -8.44 -40.91 3.33
N GLN A 706 -8.01 -40.83 2.08
CA GLN A 706 -8.77 -41.31 0.92
C GLN A 706 -8.86 -42.83 0.88
N SER A 707 -7.74 -43.54 1.05
CA SER A 707 -7.70 -45.01 1.01
C SER A 707 -8.51 -45.68 2.12
N ASN A 708 -8.68 -45.02 3.27
CA ASN A 708 -9.45 -45.53 4.41
C ASN A 708 -10.87 -44.92 4.52
N ASN A 709 -11.33 -44.19 3.50
CA ASN A 709 -12.64 -43.53 3.46
C ASN A 709 -12.95 -42.68 4.70
N LEU A 710 -11.95 -41.93 5.18
CA LEU A 710 -12.04 -41.10 6.39
C LEU A 710 -12.61 -39.70 6.13
N THR A 711 -12.85 -39.34 4.86
CA THR A 711 -13.41 -38.04 4.45
C THR A 711 -14.79 -37.76 5.02
N GLN A 712 -15.56 -38.80 5.38
CA GLN A 712 -16.86 -38.66 6.03
C GLN A 712 -16.77 -38.20 7.49
N PHE A 713 -15.65 -38.46 8.16
CA PHE A 713 -15.44 -38.11 9.57
C PHE A 713 -14.67 -36.81 9.75
N CYS A 714 -13.97 -36.36 8.70
CA CYS A 714 -13.03 -35.26 8.80
C CYS A 714 -13.34 -34.13 7.83
N PHE A 715 -13.23 -32.90 8.33
CA PHE A 715 -13.33 -31.70 7.51
C PHE A 715 -12.00 -31.45 6.77
N ILE A 716 -11.94 -31.82 5.49
CA ILE A 716 -10.74 -31.71 4.68
C ILE A 716 -10.92 -30.64 3.62
N LYS A 717 -10.02 -29.64 3.63
CA LYS A 717 -9.91 -28.64 2.54
C LYS A 717 -8.45 -28.50 2.15
N ALA A 718 -8.01 -29.42 1.29
CA ALA A 718 -6.69 -29.40 0.70
C ALA A 718 -6.63 -28.37 -0.45
N ARG A 719 -5.47 -27.72 -0.61
CA ARG A 719 -5.19 -26.87 -1.76
C ARG A 719 -3.95 -27.40 -2.46
N TYR A 720 -4.03 -27.73 -3.73
CA TYR A 720 -2.84 -28.14 -4.51
C TYR A 720 -2.08 -26.92 -5.05
N GLU A 721 -2.79 -25.80 -5.16
CA GLU A 721 -2.26 -24.51 -5.54
C GLU A 721 -2.43 -23.50 -4.41
N TRP A 722 -1.63 -22.45 -4.47
CA TRP A 722 -1.44 -21.51 -3.38
C TRP A 722 -2.04 -20.13 -3.79
N GLN A 723 -2.86 -19.49 -2.94
CA GLN A 723 -3.77 -18.36 -3.26
C GLN A 723 -3.64 -17.01 -2.46
N PRO A 724 -3.63 -15.81 -3.10
CA PRO A 724 -3.28 -14.43 -2.67
C PRO A 724 -3.00 -14.01 -1.24
N LYS A 725 -4.03 -14.31 -0.48
CA LYS A 725 -4.55 -13.50 0.60
C LYS A 725 -5.51 -14.44 1.27
N GLU A 726 -5.29 -14.65 2.56
CA GLU A 726 -6.31 -15.31 3.35
C GLU A 726 -7.53 -14.37 3.35
N THR A 727 -8.61 -14.79 2.68
CA THR A 727 -9.83 -13.98 2.66
C THR A 727 -10.49 -14.10 4.02
N LYS A 728 -11.34 -13.14 4.40
CA LYS A 728 -12.14 -13.25 5.62
C LYS A 728 -12.93 -14.56 5.65
N GLN A 729 -13.43 -15.00 4.49
CA GLN A 729 -14.18 -16.24 4.34
C GLN A 729 -13.30 -17.48 4.58
N THR A 730 -12.10 -17.55 4.00
CA THR A 730 -11.21 -18.71 4.20
C THR A 730 -10.65 -18.76 5.61
N LEU A 731 -10.35 -17.60 6.22
CA LEU A 731 -9.98 -17.49 7.63
C LEU A 731 -11.11 -17.94 8.54
N SER A 732 -12.34 -17.44 8.32
CA SER A 732 -13.52 -17.85 9.07
C SER A 732 -13.79 -19.35 8.93
N ALA A 733 -13.66 -19.91 7.72
CA ALA A 733 -13.81 -21.34 7.49
C ALA A 733 -12.74 -22.16 8.24
N TYR A 734 -11.50 -21.68 8.28
CA TYR A 734 -10.44 -22.32 9.06
C TYR A 734 -10.71 -22.26 10.56
N ILE A 735 -11.09 -21.10 11.11
CA ILE A 735 -11.46 -20.95 12.52
C ILE A 735 -12.65 -21.83 12.87
N GLN A 736 -13.68 -21.87 12.01
CA GLN A 736 -14.83 -22.75 12.19
C GLN A 736 -14.42 -24.22 12.20
N SER A 737 -13.48 -24.63 11.33
CA SER A 737 -12.99 -26.02 11.34
C SER A 737 -12.33 -26.40 12.67
N LEU A 738 -11.61 -25.47 13.32
CA LEU A 738 -11.01 -25.68 14.64
C LEU A 738 -12.08 -25.77 15.73
N HIS A 739 -13.16 -24.98 15.64
CA HIS A 739 -14.31 -25.06 16.55
C HIS A 739 -15.09 -26.36 16.41
N LEU A 740 -15.27 -26.83 15.18
CA LEU A 740 -16.20 -27.91 14.83
C LEU A 740 -15.55 -29.30 14.79
N SER A 741 -14.26 -29.43 15.10
CA SER A 741 -13.54 -30.72 15.05
C SER A 741 -12.82 -31.11 16.33
N ASP A 742 -12.84 -32.40 16.68
CA ASP A 742 -12.15 -32.92 17.87
C ASP A 742 -10.62 -32.88 17.73
N LEU A 743 -10.12 -33.27 16.56
CA LEU A 743 -8.71 -33.37 16.25
C LEU A 743 -8.31 -32.39 15.13
N THR A 744 -7.10 -31.86 15.20
CA THR A 744 -6.50 -31.10 14.09
C THR A 744 -5.25 -31.82 13.58
N LEU A 745 -5.29 -32.29 12.35
CA LEU A 745 -4.17 -33.02 11.75
C LEU A 745 -3.06 -32.03 11.35
N SER A 746 -1.86 -32.22 11.88
CA SER A 746 -0.72 -31.32 11.72
C SER A 746 0.51 -32.05 11.15
N PRO A 747 0.46 -32.47 9.87
CA PRO A 747 1.61 -33.04 9.15
C PRO A 747 2.74 -32.04 9.00
N VAL A 748 3.95 -32.60 8.98
CA VAL A 748 5.19 -31.87 8.79
C VAL A 748 5.16 -31.09 7.47
N GLY A 749 5.65 -29.86 7.53
CA GLY A 749 5.88 -29.00 6.37
C GLY A 749 7.37 -28.92 6.02
N MET A 750 7.85 -27.70 5.76
CA MET A 750 9.29 -27.42 5.63
C MET A 750 10.02 -27.51 6.97
N ASN A 751 9.32 -27.21 8.08
CA ASN A 751 9.73 -27.53 9.44
C ASN A 751 8.66 -28.40 10.13
N THR A 752 9.06 -29.16 11.15
CA THR A 752 8.16 -29.98 11.97
C THR A 752 7.16 -29.11 12.74
N GLU A 753 7.60 -27.97 13.28
CA GLU A 753 6.74 -27.04 14.01
C GLU A 753 5.94 -26.16 13.05
N CYS A 754 4.62 -26.07 13.23
CA CYS A 754 3.76 -25.25 12.39
C CYS A 754 2.67 -24.51 13.17
N TYR A 755 2.19 -23.40 12.61
CA TYR A 755 1.16 -22.54 13.22
C TYR A 755 -0.09 -23.32 13.67
N ARG A 756 -0.49 -24.31 12.88
CA ARG A 756 -1.69 -25.13 13.12
C ARG A 756 -1.70 -25.79 14.49
N ILE A 757 -0.54 -26.20 14.99
CA ILE A 757 -0.42 -26.84 16.31
C ILE A 757 -0.94 -25.88 17.40
N TYR A 758 -0.44 -24.63 17.39
CA TYR A 758 -0.83 -23.61 18.37
C TYR A 758 -2.25 -23.08 18.17
N GLU A 759 -2.67 -22.96 16.91
CA GLU A 759 -4.01 -22.51 16.54
C GLU A 759 -5.09 -23.50 16.99
N ALA A 760 -4.84 -24.81 16.80
CA ALA A 760 -5.72 -25.87 17.26
C ALA A 760 -5.85 -25.91 18.79
N MET A 761 -4.72 -25.80 19.52
CA MET A 761 -4.74 -25.72 20.98
C MET A 761 -5.54 -24.51 21.50
N ALA A 762 -5.52 -23.39 20.77
CA ALA A 762 -6.26 -22.19 21.14
C ALA A 762 -7.79 -22.37 21.11
N PHE A 763 -8.30 -23.28 20.27
CA PHE A 763 -9.74 -23.57 20.11
C PHE A 763 -10.16 -24.92 20.72
N GLY A 764 -9.26 -25.59 21.43
CA GLY A 764 -9.52 -26.89 22.04
C GLY A 764 -9.63 -28.06 21.04
N SER A 765 -9.21 -27.89 19.79
CA SER A 765 -9.03 -29.01 18.86
C SER A 765 -7.67 -29.64 19.11
N VAL A 766 -7.62 -30.95 19.38
CA VAL A 766 -6.38 -31.60 19.84
C VAL A 766 -5.46 -31.83 18.64
N PRO A 767 -4.24 -31.25 18.62
CA PRO A 767 -3.31 -31.45 17.52
C PRO A 767 -2.83 -32.90 17.45
N VAL A 768 -2.93 -33.49 16.28
CA VAL A 768 -2.23 -34.73 15.91
C VAL A 768 -0.97 -34.31 15.17
N VAL A 769 0.16 -34.36 15.86
CA VAL A 769 1.45 -33.82 15.42
C VAL A 769 2.35 -34.94 14.96
N GLU A 770 2.88 -34.80 13.75
CA GLU A 770 3.84 -35.75 13.21
C GLU A 770 5.25 -35.47 13.78
N ASP A 771 5.73 -36.38 14.62
CA ASP A 771 7.01 -36.28 15.35
C ASP A 771 8.17 -36.82 14.49
N VAL A 772 8.42 -36.13 13.39
CA VAL A 772 9.44 -36.44 12.38
C VAL A 772 10.31 -35.20 12.16
N MET A 773 11.64 -35.38 12.22
CA MET A 773 12.60 -34.33 11.96
C MET A 773 12.64 -33.98 10.47
N THR A 774 12.57 -32.70 10.13
CA THR A 774 12.76 -32.21 8.75
C THR A 774 14.24 -32.14 8.38
N PRO A 775 14.59 -32.13 7.08
CA PRO A 775 15.97 -31.92 6.64
C PRO A 775 16.59 -30.64 7.21
N GLY A 776 17.87 -30.68 7.58
CA GLY A 776 18.60 -29.58 8.20
C GLY A 776 19.38 -30.02 9.44
N ILE A 777 19.85 -29.07 10.23
CA ILE A 777 20.68 -29.29 11.43
C ILE A 777 19.93 -29.03 12.75
N CYS A 778 18.61 -28.91 12.69
CA CYS A 778 17.76 -28.56 13.82
C CYS A 778 17.91 -29.51 15.03
N GLY A 779 18.26 -30.78 14.76
CA GLY A 779 18.39 -31.85 15.75
C GLY A 779 19.67 -31.83 16.61
N ASP A 780 20.74 -31.16 16.17
CA ASP A 780 22.12 -31.45 16.63
C ASP A 780 22.51 -30.82 17.98
N SER A 781 21.58 -30.22 18.73
CA SER A 781 21.90 -29.68 20.06
C SER A 781 22.12 -30.80 21.08
N LYS A 782 23.36 -30.98 21.51
CA LYS A 782 23.75 -31.85 22.64
C LYS A 782 23.52 -31.21 24.01
N ALA A 783 23.11 -29.93 24.06
CA ALA A 783 23.07 -29.13 25.28
C ALA A 783 21.77 -29.30 26.09
N LEU A 784 20.76 -30.03 25.58
CA LEU A 784 19.41 -30.06 26.15
C LEU A 784 18.91 -31.49 26.37
N SER A 785 18.11 -31.67 27.42
CA SER A 785 17.58 -32.96 27.87
C SER A 785 16.38 -33.48 27.07
N ALA A 786 15.65 -32.61 26.37
CA ALA A 786 14.47 -32.98 25.60
C ALA A 786 14.84 -33.38 24.15
N PRO A 787 14.28 -34.48 23.61
CA PRO A 787 14.59 -34.93 22.25
C PRO A 787 13.95 -34.04 21.19
N ALA A 788 14.71 -33.69 20.15
CA ALA A 788 14.21 -33.01 18.96
C ALA A 788 13.46 -34.00 18.03
N PRO A 789 12.53 -33.55 17.17
CA PRO A 789 12.02 -32.18 17.03
C PRO A 789 10.98 -31.82 18.11
N LEU A 790 10.47 -30.59 18.10
CA LEU A 790 9.43 -30.06 19.00
C LEU A 790 9.87 -30.06 20.47
N ARG A 791 11.15 -29.77 20.75
CA ARG A 791 11.72 -29.86 22.10
C ARG A 791 10.90 -29.08 23.12
N LEU A 792 10.47 -27.87 22.76
CA LEU A 792 9.70 -26.99 23.65
C LEU A 792 8.33 -27.59 24.02
N LEU A 793 7.60 -28.18 23.07
CA LEU A 793 6.33 -28.84 23.38
C LEU A 793 6.53 -30.09 24.26
N LYS A 794 7.59 -30.86 24.00
CA LYS A 794 7.94 -32.06 24.77
C LYS A 794 8.41 -31.71 26.18
N SER A 795 9.24 -30.68 26.35
CA SER A 795 9.75 -30.27 27.67
C SER A 795 8.65 -29.75 28.59
N PHE A 796 7.60 -29.15 28.02
CA PHE A 796 6.42 -28.70 28.76
C PHE A 796 5.30 -29.75 28.82
N ASN A 797 5.56 -31.00 28.41
CA ASN A 797 4.60 -32.11 28.40
C ASN A 797 3.27 -31.73 27.73
N ALA A 798 3.34 -31.17 26.51
CA ALA A 798 2.17 -30.75 25.76
C ALA A 798 1.18 -31.93 25.57
N PRO A 799 -0.11 -31.77 25.89
CA PRO A 799 -1.12 -32.82 25.76
C PRO A 799 -1.61 -32.97 24.30
N VAL A 800 -0.65 -33.04 23.37
CA VAL A 800 -0.87 -33.29 21.94
C VAL A 800 -0.67 -34.78 21.64
N ILE A 801 -1.18 -35.23 20.50
CA ILE A 801 -1.02 -36.62 20.05
C ILE A 801 0.16 -36.67 19.09
N TYR A 802 1.26 -37.30 19.51
CA TYR A 802 2.42 -37.49 18.65
C TYR A 802 2.28 -38.79 17.85
N ILE A 803 2.46 -38.71 16.53
CA ILE A 803 2.51 -39.87 15.64
C ILE A 803 3.85 -39.91 14.91
N LYS A 804 4.36 -41.11 14.63
CA LYS A 804 5.56 -41.28 13.79
C LYS A 804 5.24 -41.46 12.31
N ASN A 805 4.02 -41.90 12.00
CA ASN A 805 3.57 -42.17 10.64
C ASN A 805 2.04 -42.01 10.57
N TRP A 806 1.57 -41.39 9.49
CA TRP A 806 0.14 -41.24 9.18
C TRP A 806 -0.61 -42.56 9.00
N ALA A 807 0.07 -43.70 8.82
CA ALA A 807 -0.55 -45.03 8.85
C ALA A 807 -1.27 -45.34 10.18
N GLN A 808 -0.96 -44.64 11.27
CA GLN A 808 -1.62 -44.76 12.57
C GLN A 808 -2.98 -44.02 12.63
N LEU A 809 -3.29 -43.19 11.63
CA LEU A 809 -4.47 -42.33 11.64
C LEU A 809 -5.81 -43.10 11.68
N PRO A 810 -6.03 -44.20 10.92
CA PRO A 810 -7.30 -44.92 10.96
C PRO A 810 -7.61 -45.49 12.35
N ASP A 811 -6.60 -46.03 13.03
CA ASP A 811 -6.73 -46.53 14.40
C ASP A 811 -7.04 -45.39 15.38
N LEU A 812 -6.37 -44.24 15.22
CA LEU A 812 -6.62 -43.05 16.04
C LEU A 812 -8.06 -42.54 15.87
N ILE A 813 -8.55 -42.44 14.63
CA ILE A 813 -9.94 -42.03 14.35
C ILE A 813 -10.93 -43.04 14.94
N SER A 814 -10.64 -44.34 14.86
CA SER A 814 -11.47 -45.40 15.45
C SER A 814 -11.54 -45.30 16.97
N GLN A 815 -10.42 -44.99 17.63
CA GLN A 815 -10.37 -44.72 19.07
C GLN A 815 -11.17 -43.46 19.43
N GLU A 816 -11.03 -42.40 18.63
CA GLU A 816 -11.73 -41.14 18.83
C GLU A 816 -13.25 -41.26 18.67
N LEU A 817 -13.72 -42.10 17.75
CA LEU A 817 -15.15 -42.39 17.56
C LEU A 817 -15.76 -43.18 18.73
N ARG A 818 -14.96 -44.03 19.40
CA ARG A 818 -15.41 -44.82 20.57
C ARG A 818 -15.29 -44.05 21.90
N MET A 819 -14.59 -42.91 21.90
CA MET A 819 -14.36 -42.12 23.12
C MET A 819 -15.66 -41.44 23.56
N PRO A 820 -16.09 -41.61 24.84
CA PRO A 820 -17.23 -40.91 25.39
C PRO A 820 -17.08 -39.39 25.29
N LEU A 821 -18.20 -38.68 25.10
CA LEU A 821 -18.19 -37.22 24.98
C LEU A 821 -17.56 -36.54 26.20
N GLU A 822 -17.78 -37.05 27.42
CA GLU A 822 -17.21 -36.50 28.65
C GLU A 822 -15.67 -36.50 28.63
N ASP A 823 -15.05 -37.56 28.12
CA ASP A 823 -13.59 -37.66 28.00
C ASP A 823 -13.05 -36.73 26.92
N LYS A 824 -13.80 -36.55 25.82
CA LYS A 824 -13.48 -35.55 24.80
C LYS A 824 -13.50 -34.15 25.40
N ILE A 825 -14.56 -33.78 26.13
CA ILE A 825 -14.68 -32.47 26.81
C ILE A 825 -13.50 -32.26 27.77
N LYS A 826 -13.19 -33.25 28.63
CA LYS A 826 -12.03 -33.19 29.54
C LYS A 826 -10.73 -32.92 28.78
N ARG A 827 -10.52 -33.58 27.64
CA ARG A 827 -9.33 -33.39 26.81
C ARG A 827 -9.27 -31.99 26.17
N ARG A 828 -10.40 -31.46 25.68
CA ARG A 828 -10.50 -30.10 25.12
C ARG A 828 -10.23 -29.03 26.18
N VAL A 829 -10.80 -29.17 27.38
CA VAL A 829 -10.55 -28.25 28.51
C VAL A 829 -9.07 -28.31 28.91
N LYS A 830 -8.50 -29.51 29.05
CA LYS A 830 -7.11 -29.71 29.43
C LYS A 830 -6.15 -29.04 28.46
N ILE A 831 -6.38 -29.15 27.14
CA ILE A 831 -5.46 -28.58 26.15
C ILE A 831 -5.53 -27.05 26.07
N VAL A 832 -6.73 -26.46 26.18
CA VAL A 832 -6.89 -24.99 26.23
C VAL A 832 -6.22 -24.43 27.49
N GLN A 833 -6.46 -25.05 28.65
CA GLN A 833 -5.82 -24.66 29.91
C GLN A 833 -4.30 -24.80 29.84
N TRP A 834 -3.80 -25.91 29.28
CA TRP A 834 -2.37 -26.11 29.10
C TRP A 834 -1.77 -25.02 28.21
N TYR A 835 -2.42 -24.65 27.11
CA TYR A 835 -1.89 -23.63 26.20
C TYR A 835 -1.90 -22.23 26.82
N GLU A 836 -2.91 -21.87 27.60
CA GLU A 836 -2.90 -20.62 28.38
C GLU A 836 -1.76 -20.61 29.40
N ASN A 837 -1.58 -21.71 30.14
CA ASN A 837 -0.47 -21.84 31.08
C ASN A 837 0.88 -21.79 30.37
N PHE A 838 1.02 -22.42 29.21
CA PHE A 838 2.23 -22.38 28.40
C PHE A 838 2.58 -20.94 28.00
N LYS A 839 1.62 -20.14 27.52
CA LYS A 839 1.84 -18.71 27.22
C LYS A 839 2.28 -17.91 28.45
N ILE A 840 1.71 -18.20 29.63
CA ILE A 840 2.15 -17.58 30.89
C ILE A 840 3.61 -17.95 31.17
N HIS A 841 4.00 -19.22 31.08
CA HIS A 841 5.38 -19.65 31.30
C HIS A 841 6.36 -18.97 30.32
N LEU A 842 5.99 -18.82 29.05
CA LEU A 842 6.81 -18.09 28.06
C LEU A 842 7.02 -16.63 28.46
N ARG A 843 5.95 -15.96 28.92
CA ARG A 843 6.01 -14.58 29.40
C ARG A 843 6.92 -14.47 30.62
N GLU A 844 6.73 -15.32 31.62
CA GLU A 844 7.53 -15.28 32.85
C GLU A 844 9.00 -15.61 32.57
N ASN A 845 9.28 -16.56 31.66
CA ASN A 845 10.64 -16.84 31.22
C ASN A 845 11.28 -15.63 30.52
N LEU A 846 10.58 -14.99 29.59
CA LEU A 846 11.07 -13.79 28.90
C LEU A 846 11.37 -12.66 29.91
N LEU A 847 10.46 -12.38 30.85
CA LEU A 847 10.63 -11.34 31.86
C LEU A 847 11.76 -11.68 32.85
N SER A 848 11.91 -12.95 33.24
CA SER A 848 13.00 -13.42 34.09
C SER A 848 14.36 -13.24 33.42
N VAL A 849 14.49 -13.61 32.14
CA VAL A 849 15.71 -13.40 31.35
C VAL A 849 16.02 -11.92 31.20
N LEU A 850 15.01 -11.09 30.95
CA LEU A 850 15.14 -9.64 30.86
C LEU A 850 15.62 -9.03 32.19
N LYS A 851 14.98 -9.39 33.31
CA LYS A 851 15.33 -8.92 34.66
C LYS A 851 16.75 -9.31 35.04
N THR A 852 17.11 -10.58 34.84
CA THR A 852 18.44 -11.11 35.21
C THR A 852 19.55 -10.40 34.45
N ASN A 853 19.37 -10.14 33.15
CA ASN A 853 20.40 -9.50 32.35
C ASN A 853 20.49 -7.99 32.55
N ILE A 854 19.37 -7.30 32.77
CA ILE A 854 19.40 -5.87 33.13
C ILE A 854 20.12 -5.67 34.48
N LEU A 855 19.78 -6.48 35.49
CA LEU A 855 20.43 -6.43 36.80
C LEU A 855 21.93 -6.77 36.78
N ARG A 856 22.37 -7.68 35.90
CA ARG A 856 23.79 -8.04 35.75
C ARG A 856 24.67 -6.90 35.21
N ARG A 857 24.09 -5.87 34.59
CA ARG A 857 24.83 -4.69 34.07
C ARG A 857 24.75 -3.47 34.99
N GLU A 858 23.83 -3.47 35.97
CA GLU A 858 23.77 -2.43 37.01
C GLU A 858 24.78 -2.68 38.14
N ARG A 859 25.29 -3.91 38.25
CA ARG A 859 26.48 -4.26 39.05
C ARG A 859 27.72 -4.25 38.17
#